data_AF-A0A193G9U4-F1
#
_entry.id   AF-A0A193G9U4-F1
#
_cell.length_a   1.000
_cell.length_b   1.000
_cell.length_c   1.000
_cell.angle_alpha   90.00
_cell.angle_beta   90.00
_cell.angle_gamma   90.00
#
_symmetry.space_group_name_H-M   'P 1'
#
loop_
_entity.id
_entity.type
_entity.pdbx_description
1 polymer ?
#
loop_
_entity_poly.entity_id
_entity_poly.type
_entity_poly.pdbx_seq_one_letter_code
_entity_poly.pdbx_strand_id
1 'polypeptide(L)'
;MTSAQRGLNCLLDPASIAIVGASDNPDKIGGRPIFYMRRHGYAGKIYPINPQRAEVQGERTWPTLADLPEAPDAAIVAVAGDMAVQAVDACIEKGVGAAIVIAAGFSETGAAGRALQDAMTARARAAGMRIVGPNSQGLANFGNGAVACFSTMFMEMAPADGPVAVLSQSGGMSAMVYGLLRQRGIGVRHVHATGNEADVTVAELACAVLQDPEIRVVLLYLESLQDAGPLTQAAALARERGVPLIAVKAGRTAEGQRAAASHTGALASEDRTVEAFMERHGILRARDPHEMARYAELALKGPLPRGRRLVAVSNSGASCVLASDAAVEHGLEVAQLREETQAELMRRLPGFATTSNPVDITAALLSNNGLFGHVLPVIGQDPAADMFLIDIPVAGRGYDVQAFAADTATFARAAEKPVAVVAWQDAVAAAFRDAGLAVYADEQHAIGALAGLARLARLHARPEAGWPGTSRRPAAAGDHERGEPRMAAGSATAGATRAHESKPGLSGLPAAAVQSGVLSEADSLALLQAQGLPVVRHRVCAGAHEAVAAWRELDGPIALKACSAAIPHKSEHGLVALGLDDEHSIRAAVQAQARTLQSLGVRDAAWIVARMHSGLHECALGMHRDPVFGPVIMLGSGGKYVEALGDVAVLLPPFSVEEAAHKIHALRIGPVLRGVRGEPPADVDALARMAVRLAQYALHAPAQLQSIDINPVLLGPRGEGAVALDALVEFAHNTRRMPGDKQP
;
A
#
# COMPACT_ATOMS: atom_id res chain seq x y z
N MET A 1 -27.70 -3.93 -11.49
CA MET A 1 -26.66 -4.40 -10.55
C MET A 1 -26.35 -5.85 -10.88
N THR A 2 -25.07 -6.23 -10.89
CA THR A 2 -24.67 -7.65 -11.04
C THR A 2 -25.09 -8.44 -9.79
N SER A 3 -25.14 -9.77 -9.86
CA SER A 3 -25.41 -10.63 -8.68
C SER A 3 -24.42 -10.37 -7.54
N ALA A 4 -23.14 -10.19 -7.86
CA ALA A 4 -22.09 -9.85 -6.90
C ALA A 4 -22.35 -8.51 -6.16
N GLN A 5 -22.85 -7.50 -6.88
CA GLN A 5 -23.15 -6.19 -6.30
C GLN A 5 -24.45 -6.20 -5.50
N ARG A 6 -25.41 -7.06 -5.86
CA ARG A 6 -26.57 -7.37 -5.00
C ARG A 6 -26.13 -8.02 -3.68
N GLY A 7 -25.25 -9.01 -3.72
CA GLY A 7 -24.78 -9.72 -2.52
C GLY A 7 -24.04 -8.83 -1.52
N LEU A 8 -23.23 -7.87 -1.98
CA LEU A 8 -22.58 -6.89 -1.10
C LEU A 8 -23.59 -5.90 -0.49
N ASN A 9 -24.61 -5.47 -1.23
CA ASN A 9 -25.67 -4.63 -0.69
C ASN A 9 -26.47 -5.35 0.40
N CYS A 10 -26.77 -6.64 0.22
CA CYS A 10 -27.41 -7.47 1.24
C CYS A 10 -26.62 -7.56 2.56
N LEU A 11 -25.31 -7.27 2.55
CA LEU A 11 -24.48 -7.25 3.76
C LEU A 11 -24.46 -5.89 4.46
N LEU A 12 -24.59 -4.79 3.72
CA LEU A 12 -24.47 -3.43 4.25
C LEU A 12 -25.81 -2.80 4.63
N ASP A 13 -26.85 -3.08 3.85
CA ASP A 13 -28.21 -2.57 4.05
C ASP A 13 -29.27 -3.67 3.88
N PRO A 14 -29.24 -4.73 4.72
CA PRO A 14 -30.25 -5.78 4.67
C PRO A 14 -31.60 -5.26 5.16
N ALA A 15 -32.69 -5.71 4.51
CA ALA A 15 -34.05 -5.55 5.02
C ALA A 15 -34.43 -6.70 5.97
N SER A 16 -33.72 -7.83 5.91
CA SER A 16 -33.95 -8.98 6.77
C SER A 16 -32.67 -9.77 7.08
N ILE A 17 -32.52 -10.19 8.34
CA ILE A 17 -31.35 -10.96 8.81
C ILE A 17 -31.83 -12.19 9.58
N ALA A 18 -31.38 -13.38 9.17
CA ALA A 18 -31.54 -14.61 9.94
C ALA A 18 -30.34 -14.90 10.84
N ILE A 19 -30.56 -15.56 11.98
CA ILE A 19 -29.51 -15.93 12.94
C ILE A 19 -29.57 -17.42 13.21
N VAL A 20 -28.71 -18.19 12.56
CA VAL A 20 -28.55 -19.64 12.79
C VAL A 20 -27.70 -19.88 14.03
N GLY A 21 -28.29 -20.53 15.03
CA GLY A 21 -27.70 -20.64 16.37
C GLY A 21 -28.15 -19.53 17.32
N ALA A 22 -29.33 -18.95 17.07
CA ALA A 22 -29.89 -17.89 17.90
C ALA A 22 -30.00 -18.29 19.38
N SER A 23 -29.67 -17.34 20.27
CA SER A 23 -29.70 -17.55 21.72
C SER A 23 -30.40 -16.42 22.45
N ASP A 24 -31.12 -16.77 23.50
CA ASP A 24 -31.77 -15.82 24.40
C ASP A 24 -30.78 -15.12 25.34
N ASN A 25 -29.57 -15.68 25.47
CA ASN A 25 -28.50 -15.06 26.23
C ASN A 25 -27.76 -14.03 25.33
N PRO A 26 -27.85 -12.72 25.62
CA PRO A 26 -27.21 -11.66 24.81
C PRO A 26 -25.69 -11.68 24.87
N ASP A 27 -25.09 -12.42 25.81
CA ASP A 27 -23.64 -12.56 25.94
C ASP A 27 -23.05 -13.69 25.07
N LYS A 28 -23.90 -14.56 24.53
CA LYS A 28 -23.48 -15.61 23.59
C LYS A 28 -23.40 -15.08 22.16
N ILE A 29 -22.52 -15.68 21.37
CA ILE A 29 -22.28 -15.32 19.96
C ILE A 29 -23.58 -15.21 19.16
N GLY A 30 -24.48 -16.19 19.26
CA GLY A 30 -25.76 -16.19 18.53
C GLY A 30 -26.87 -15.34 19.16
N GLY A 31 -26.70 -14.84 20.39
CA GLY A 31 -27.68 -13.93 21.01
C GLY A 31 -27.31 -12.46 20.83
N ARG A 32 -26.02 -12.15 20.82
CA ARG A 32 -25.52 -10.77 20.76
C ARG A 32 -25.97 -9.96 19.54
N PRO A 33 -25.99 -10.49 18.30
CA PRO A 33 -26.49 -9.75 17.15
C PRO A 33 -27.95 -9.29 17.29
N ILE A 34 -28.80 -10.13 17.90
CA ILE A 34 -30.22 -9.79 18.14
C ILE A 34 -30.32 -8.62 19.11
N PHE A 35 -29.60 -8.72 20.24
CA PHE A 35 -29.50 -7.64 21.22
C PHE A 35 -29.01 -6.33 20.60
N TYR A 36 -27.94 -6.38 19.79
CA TYR A 36 -27.39 -5.19 19.14
C TYR A 36 -28.33 -4.58 18.12
N MET A 37 -28.91 -5.36 17.23
CA MET A 37 -29.86 -4.83 16.25
C MET A 37 -31.04 -4.13 16.91
N ARG A 38 -31.54 -4.65 18.04
CA ARG A 38 -32.58 -3.97 18.83
C ARG A 38 -32.06 -2.71 19.52
N ARG A 39 -30.89 -2.78 20.16
CA ARG A 39 -30.24 -1.62 20.83
C ARG A 39 -29.94 -0.47 19.86
N HIS A 40 -29.58 -0.78 18.62
CA HIS A 40 -29.20 0.19 17.59
C HIS A 40 -30.33 0.52 16.61
N GLY A 41 -31.57 0.08 16.90
CA GLY A 41 -32.75 0.52 16.16
C GLY A 41 -32.89 -0.04 14.75
N TYR A 42 -32.39 -1.25 14.49
CA TYR A 42 -32.58 -1.93 13.21
C TYR A 42 -34.07 -2.05 12.87
N ALA A 43 -34.47 -1.46 11.75
CA ALA A 43 -35.86 -1.43 11.29
C ALA A 43 -36.25 -2.68 10.47
N GLY A 44 -35.26 -3.47 10.04
CA GLY A 44 -35.50 -4.69 9.28
C GLY A 44 -36.01 -5.87 10.12
N LYS A 45 -36.33 -6.97 9.43
CA LYS A 45 -36.82 -8.19 10.06
C LYS A 45 -35.68 -9.01 10.66
N ILE A 46 -35.87 -9.51 11.87
CA ILE A 46 -34.93 -10.40 12.56
C ILE A 46 -35.55 -11.80 12.58
N TYR A 47 -34.83 -12.80 12.09
CA TYR A 47 -35.27 -14.19 12.04
C TYR A 47 -34.36 -15.11 12.87
N PRO A 48 -34.61 -15.24 14.19
CA PRO A 48 -33.90 -16.20 15.02
C PRO A 48 -34.21 -17.64 14.58
N ILE A 49 -33.18 -18.44 14.30
CA ILE A 49 -33.33 -19.86 13.96
C ILE A 49 -32.90 -20.71 15.15
N ASN A 50 -33.87 -21.39 15.77
CA ASN A 50 -33.67 -22.26 16.92
C ASN A 50 -34.78 -23.34 16.98
N PRO A 51 -34.44 -24.65 16.95
CA PRO A 51 -35.43 -25.73 16.92
C PRO A 51 -36.12 -26.01 18.27
N GLN A 52 -35.59 -25.47 19.37
CA GLN A 52 -36.04 -25.83 20.74
C GLN A 52 -36.90 -24.76 21.40
N ARG A 53 -36.84 -23.51 20.92
CA ARG A 53 -37.50 -22.37 21.54
C ARG A 53 -38.57 -21.82 20.61
N ALA A 54 -39.64 -21.28 21.18
CA ALA A 54 -40.68 -20.54 20.44
C ALA A 54 -40.38 -19.04 20.33
N GLU A 55 -39.49 -18.52 21.18
CA GLU A 55 -39.10 -17.12 21.23
C GLU A 55 -37.63 -16.99 21.70
N VAL A 56 -36.93 -15.97 21.19
CA VAL A 56 -35.59 -15.55 21.62
C VAL A 56 -35.56 -14.02 21.67
N GLN A 57 -35.27 -13.45 22.84
CA GLN A 57 -35.17 -12.00 23.08
C GLN A 57 -36.36 -11.18 22.56
N GLY A 58 -37.60 -11.66 22.71
CA GLY A 58 -38.79 -10.97 22.20
C GLY A 58 -39.19 -11.37 20.77
N GLU A 59 -38.31 -12.04 20.04
CA GLU A 59 -38.51 -12.38 18.63
C GLU A 59 -39.05 -13.80 18.46
N ARG A 60 -40.05 -13.95 17.58
CA ARG A 60 -40.52 -15.27 17.14
C ARG A 60 -39.37 -16.05 16.50
N THR A 61 -39.13 -17.27 16.98
CA THR A 61 -38.12 -18.17 16.41
C THR A 61 -38.71 -19.09 15.35
N TRP A 62 -37.82 -19.65 14.52
CA TRP A 62 -38.13 -20.65 13.51
C TRP A 62 -37.24 -21.88 13.69
N PRO A 63 -37.74 -23.12 13.48
CA PRO A 63 -36.92 -24.31 13.69
C PRO A 63 -35.76 -24.40 12.69
N THR A 64 -36.02 -24.09 11.43
CA THR A 64 -35.04 -24.12 10.34
C THR A 64 -35.19 -22.91 9.41
N LEU A 65 -34.19 -22.68 8.55
CA LEU A 65 -34.27 -21.65 7.50
C LEU A 65 -35.36 -21.94 6.46
N ALA A 66 -35.66 -23.21 6.20
CA ALA A 66 -36.67 -23.62 5.23
C ALA A 66 -38.07 -23.11 5.64
N ASP A 67 -38.34 -23.08 6.95
CA ASP A 67 -39.63 -22.69 7.53
C ASP A 67 -39.94 -21.19 7.39
N LEU A 68 -38.95 -20.34 7.09
CA LEU A 68 -39.15 -18.91 6.96
C LEU A 68 -40.15 -18.56 5.84
N PRO A 69 -40.95 -17.49 5.99
CA PRO A 69 -41.92 -17.10 4.97
C PRO A 69 -41.27 -16.56 3.69
N GLU A 70 -40.04 -16.08 3.78
CA GLU A 70 -39.26 -15.51 2.68
C GLU A 70 -37.77 -15.84 2.86
N ALA A 71 -36.99 -15.65 1.80
CA ALA A 71 -35.54 -15.72 1.88
C ALA A 71 -35.00 -14.43 2.52
N PRO A 72 -34.22 -14.52 3.61
CA PRO A 72 -33.60 -13.32 4.19
C PRO A 72 -32.49 -12.79 3.29
N ASP A 73 -32.21 -11.48 3.36
CA ASP A 73 -31.11 -10.87 2.62
C ASP A 73 -29.76 -11.40 3.09
N ALA A 74 -29.61 -11.53 4.42
CA ALA A 74 -28.41 -12.06 5.05
C ALA A 74 -28.72 -13.10 6.13
N ALA A 75 -27.78 -14.01 6.36
CA ALA A 75 -27.81 -14.96 7.47
C ALA A 75 -26.51 -14.94 8.27
N ILE A 76 -26.61 -14.90 9.60
CA ILE A 76 -25.49 -15.07 10.53
C ILE A 76 -25.42 -16.56 10.91
N VAL A 77 -24.28 -17.19 10.66
CA VAL A 77 -24.03 -18.60 11.03
C VAL A 77 -23.16 -18.63 12.28
N ALA A 78 -23.81 -18.84 13.43
CA ALA A 78 -23.19 -18.87 14.77
C ALA A 78 -23.14 -20.28 15.39
N VAL A 79 -23.19 -21.32 14.55
CA VAL A 79 -23.01 -22.74 14.93
C VAL A 79 -21.64 -23.23 14.46
N ALA A 80 -21.02 -24.18 15.16
CA ALA A 80 -19.64 -24.61 14.90
C ALA A 80 -19.55 -25.94 14.12
N GLY A 81 -18.38 -26.21 13.55
CA GLY A 81 -18.05 -27.48 12.88
C GLY A 81 -18.94 -27.76 11.66
N ASP A 82 -19.30 -29.03 11.47
CA ASP A 82 -20.11 -29.49 10.33
C ASP A 82 -21.46 -28.78 10.24
N MET A 83 -22.02 -28.35 11.38
CA MET A 83 -23.27 -27.59 11.42
C MET A 83 -23.15 -26.23 10.72
N ALA A 84 -21.96 -25.62 10.70
CA ALA A 84 -21.74 -24.36 9.99
C ALA A 84 -21.88 -24.56 8.48
N VAL A 85 -21.28 -25.63 7.95
CA VAL A 85 -21.35 -25.99 6.53
C VAL A 85 -22.78 -26.34 6.13
N GLN A 86 -23.47 -27.14 6.94
CA GLN A 86 -24.89 -27.46 6.74
C GLN A 86 -25.78 -26.22 6.76
N ALA A 87 -25.50 -25.26 7.66
CA ALA A 87 -26.23 -24.00 7.72
C ALA A 87 -26.01 -23.15 6.46
N VAL A 88 -24.78 -23.12 5.91
CA VAL A 88 -24.48 -22.46 4.63
C VAL A 88 -25.22 -23.15 3.48
N ASP A 89 -25.24 -24.48 3.43
CA ASP A 89 -25.98 -25.23 2.42
C ASP A 89 -27.51 -24.95 2.52
N ALA A 90 -28.06 -24.87 3.74
CA ALA A 90 -29.45 -24.46 3.96
C ALA A 90 -29.74 -23.01 3.56
N CYS A 91 -28.77 -22.09 3.72
CA CYS A 91 -28.88 -20.71 3.21
C CYS A 91 -28.95 -20.70 1.68
N ILE A 92 -28.14 -21.53 1.01
CA ILE A 92 -28.15 -21.70 -0.45
C ILE A 92 -29.52 -22.18 -0.91
N GLU A 93 -30.05 -23.25 -0.30
CA GLU A 93 -31.35 -23.82 -0.65
C GLU A 93 -32.50 -22.82 -0.44
N LYS A 94 -32.43 -22.00 0.61
CA LYS A 94 -33.43 -20.97 0.89
C LYS A 94 -33.33 -19.75 -0.03
N GLY A 95 -32.21 -19.56 -0.72
CA GLY A 95 -31.96 -18.41 -1.60
C GLY A 95 -31.51 -17.15 -0.85
N VAL A 96 -30.77 -17.31 0.25
CA VAL A 96 -30.20 -16.19 1.01
C VAL A 96 -29.17 -15.44 0.14
N GLY A 97 -29.17 -14.11 0.21
CA GLY A 97 -28.26 -13.28 -0.59
C GLY A 97 -26.80 -13.36 -0.12
N ALA A 98 -26.56 -13.34 1.18
CA ALA A 98 -25.23 -13.47 1.77
C ALA A 98 -25.22 -14.15 3.14
N ALA A 99 -24.10 -14.81 3.49
CA ALA A 99 -23.89 -15.44 4.79
C ALA A 99 -22.67 -14.85 5.51
N ILE A 100 -22.84 -14.50 6.79
CA ILE A 100 -21.76 -14.10 7.71
C ILE A 100 -21.44 -15.31 8.57
N VAL A 101 -20.34 -16.00 8.26
CA VAL A 101 -19.94 -17.23 8.93
C VAL A 101 -18.99 -16.88 10.07
N ILE A 102 -19.52 -16.90 11.29
CA ILE A 102 -18.74 -16.59 12.50
C ILE A 102 -17.83 -17.77 12.89
N ALA A 103 -18.26 -18.98 12.59
CA ALA A 103 -17.58 -20.21 13.01
C ALA A 103 -16.11 -20.26 12.56
N ALA A 104 -15.23 -20.63 13.50
CA ALA A 104 -13.86 -21.06 13.22
C ALA A 104 -13.81 -22.58 12.92
N GLY A 105 -12.62 -23.11 12.66
CA GLY A 105 -12.36 -24.50 12.27
C GLY A 105 -12.02 -24.69 10.78
N PHE A 106 -11.59 -23.64 10.07
CA PHE A 106 -11.43 -23.64 8.62
C PHE A 106 -9.96 -23.45 8.21
N SER A 107 -9.63 -22.59 7.24
CA SER A 107 -8.27 -22.50 6.67
C SER A 107 -7.17 -22.22 7.69
N GLU A 108 -7.50 -21.60 8.82
CA GLU A 108 -6.60 -21.33 9.94
C GLU A 108 -6.16 -22.60 10.69
N THR A 109 -6.84 -23.73 10.48
CA THR A 109 -6.50 -25.04 11.08
C THR A 109 -5.60 -25.91 10.21
N GLY A 110 -5.23 -25.42 9.02
CA GLY A 110 -4.35 -26.12 8.07
C GLY A 110 -5.09 -26.66 6.84
N ALA A 111 -4.45 -27.61 6.15
CA ALA A 111 -4.87 -28.04 4.80
C ALA A 111 -6.30 -28.64 4.75
N ALA A 112 -6.70 -29.43 5.75
CA ALA A 112 -8.03 -30.03 5.79
C ALA A 112 -9.13 -28.97 5.97
N GLY A 113 -8.94 -28.02 6.89
CA GLY A 113 -9.87 -26.91 7.09
C GLY A 113 -9.92 -25.97 5.88
N ARG A 114 -8.80 -25.78 5.17
CA ARG A 114 -8.78 -25.05 3.89
C ARG A 114 -9.61 -25.75 2.82
N ALA A 115 -9.45 -27.06 2.64
CA ALA A 115 -10.23 -27.82 1.67
C ALA A 115 -11.75 -27.75 1.97
N LEU A 116 -12.14 -27.82 3.25
CA LEU A 116 -13.52 -27.66 3.68
C LEU A 116 -14.06 -26.25 3.35
N GLN A 117 -13.28 -25.21 3.66
CA GLN A 117 -13.60 -23.82 3.36
C GLN A 117 -13.79 -23.57 1.86
N ASP A 118 -12.85 -24.06 1.05
CA ASP A 118 -12.85 -23.87 -0.41
C ASP A 118 -14.07 -24.57 -1.03
N ALA A 119 -14.39 -25.79 -0.57
CA ALA A 119 -15.57 -26.53 -1.04
C ALA A 119 -16.89 -25.82 -0.67
N MET A 120 -17.02 -25.33 0.57
CA MET A 120 -18.19 -24.56 1.02
C MET A 120 -18.34 -23.26 0.20
N THR A 121 -17.25 -22.54 0.00
CA THR A 121 -17.24 -21.27 -0.73
C THR A 121 -17.56 -21.46 -2.21
N ALA A 122 -17.05 -22.51 -2.84
CA ALA A 122 -17.36 -22.84 -4.23
C ALA A 122 -18.85 -23.10 -4.45
N ARG A 123 -19.51 -23.81 -3.52
CA ARG A 123 -20.97 -24.04 -3.59
C ARG A 123 -21.77 -22.74 -3.44
N ALA A 124 -21.41 -21.89 -2.48
CA ALA A 124 -22.08 -20.60 -2.29
C ALA A 124 -21.95 -19.71 -3.53
N ARG A 125 -20.73 -19.59 -4.09
CA ARG A 125 -20.48 -18.82 -5.32
C ARG A 125 -21.28 -19.36 -6.51
N ALA A 126 -21.34 -20.67 -6.69
CA ALA A 126 -22.12 -21.31 -7.77
C ALA A 126 -23.63 -21.00 -7.66
N ALA A 127 -24.14 -20.87 -6.43
CA ALA A 127 -25.53 -20.47 -6.16
C ALA A 127 -25.77 -18.95 -6.21
N GLY A 128 -24.71 -18.14 -6.37
CA GLY A 128 -24.80 -16.67 -6.36
C GLY A 128 -24.88 -16.04 -4.97
N MET A 129 -24.70 -16.81 -3.89
CA MET A 129 -24.62 -16.32 -2.52
C MET A 129 -23.19 -15.91 -2.18
N ARG A 130 -23.01 -14.80 -1.47
CA ARG A 130 -21.69 -14.32 -1.00
C ARG A 130 -21.41 -14.75 0.44
N ILE A 131 -20.14 -14.92 0.81
CA ILE A 131 -19.72 -15.29 2.17
C ILE A 131 -18.77 -14.24 2.76
N VAL A 132 -19.06 -13.80 3.98
CA VAL A 132 -18.12 -13.10 4.87
C VAL A 132 -17.62 -14.10 5.91
N GLY A 133 -16.31 -14.16 6.11
CA GLY A 133 -15.68 -15.20 6.91
C GLY A 133 -15.14 -16.36 6.06
N PRO A 134 -15.09 -17.60 6.60
CA PRO A 134 -15.44 -17.95 7.98
C PRO A 134 -14.48 -17.34 9.01
N ASN A 135 -14.61 -17.69 10.28
CA ASN A 135 -13.82 -17.13 11.38
C ASN A 135 -13.91 -15.58 11.42
N SER A 136 -15.12 -15.06 11.19
CA SER A 136 -15.40 -13.62 11.17
C SER A 136 -15.99 -13.17 12.50
N GLN A 137 -15.69 -11.94 12.94
CA GLN A 137 -16.40 -11.32 14.06
C GLN A 137 -17.80 -10.77 13.67
N GLY A 138 -18.03 -10.64 12.36
CA GLY A 138 -19.25 -10.11 11.76
C GLY A 138 -19.11 -8.68 11.27
N LEU A 139 -20.25 -8.12 10.87
CA LEU A 139 -20.37 -6.80 10.25
C LEU A 139 -21.27 -5.90 11.10
N ALA A 140 -20.99 -4.60 11.12
CA ALA A 140 -21.82 -3.62 11.80
C ALA A 140 -21.98 -2.38 10.94
N ASN A 141 -23.23 -2.02 10.67
CA ASN A 141 -23.63 -0.72 10.15
C ASN A 141 -24.46 0.01 11.20
N PHE A 142 -23.87 1.02 11.84
CA PHE A 142 -24.53 1.82 12.87
C PHE A 142 -25.48 2.86 12.27
N GLY A 143 -25.38 3.17 10.98
CA GLY A 143 -26.26 4.11 10.29
C GLY A 143 -27.68 3.60 10.06
N ASN A 144 -27.86 2.27 9.95
CA ASN A 144 -29.18 1.63 9.80
C ASN A 144 -29.49 0.61 10.92
N GLY A 145 -28.60 0.47 11.90
CA GLY A 145 -28.74 -0.46 13.03
C GLY A 145 -28.46 -1.93 12.70
N ALA A 146 -28.06 -2.28 11.47
CA ALA A 146 -27.71 -3.65 11.07
C ALA A 146 -26.36 -4.07 11.69
N VAL A 147 -26.39 -4.40 12.98
CA VAL A 147 -25.23 -4.83 13.78
C VAL A 147 -25.19 -6.36 13.86
N ALA A 148 -24.82 -6.98 12.74
CA ALA A 148 -24.64 -8.43 12.56
C ALA A 148 -23.25 -8.91 13.06
N CYS A 149 -22.92 -8.58 14.30
CA CYS A 149 -21.59 -8.79 14.90
C CYS A 149 -21.72 -9.25 16.36
N PHE A 150 -20.68 -9.91 16.89
CA PHE A 150 -20.62 -10.31 18.29
C PHE A 150 -19.47 -9.68 19.09
N SER A 151 -18.82 -8.63 18.58
CA SER A 151 -17.77 -7.91 19.33
C SER A 151 -18.28 -7.45 20.70
N THR A 152 -17.53 -7.69 21.77
CA THR A 152 -17.87 -7.20 23.11
C THR A 152 -17.64 -5.70 23.25
N MET A 153 -16.72 -5.13 22.46
CA MET A 153 -16.31 -3.73 22.57
C MET A 153 -17.47 -2.73 22.37
N PHE A 154 -18.51 -3.12 21.63
CA PHE A 154 -19.68 -2.25 21.40
C PHE A 154 -20.52 -2.02 22.66
N MET A 155 -20.36 -2.84 23.71
CA MET A 155 -20.99 -2.62 25.01
C MET A 155 -20.15 -1.76 25.95
N GLU A 156 -18.82 -1.74 25.76
CA GLU A 156 -17.88 -1.00 26.61
C GLU A 156 -17.83 0.50 26.26
N MET A 157 -18.36 0.88 25.10
CA MET A 157 -18.34 2.26 24.60
C MET A 157 -19.76 2.78 24.38
N ALA A 158 -19.99 4.06 24.65
CA ALA A 158 -21.24 4.71 24.29
C ALA A 158 -21.45 4.64 22.76
N PRO A 159 -22.62 4.17 22.28
CA PRO A 159 -22.93 4.16 20.85
C PRO A 159 -22.83 5.56 20.24
N ALA A 160 -22.16 5.67 19.09
CA ALA A 160 -22.41 6.79 18.18
C ALA A 160 -22.03 6.41 16.73
N ASP A 161 -22.99 6.62 15.84
CA ASP A 161 -22.76 6.67 14.40
C ASP A 161 -21.86 7.87 14.05
N GLY A 162 -21.14 7.78 12.93
CA GLY A 162 -20.27 8.85 12.46
C GLY A 162 -19.46 8.49 11.22
N PRO A 163 -18.67 9.42 10.68
CA PRO A 163 -18.22 9.38 9.28
C PRO A 163 -17.08 8.40 8.98
N VAL A 164 -16.79 7.44 9.86
CA VAL A 164 -15.64 6.54 9.76
C VAL A 164 -16.10 5.11 9.45
N ALA A 165 -15.42 4.48 8.50
CA ALA A 165 -15.50 3.04 8.26
C ALA A 165 -14.21 2.34 8.73
N VAL A 166 -14.35 1.27 9.50
CA VAL A 166 -13.26 0.39 9.96
C VAL A 166 -13.45 -0.97 9.32
N LEU A 167 -12.50 -1.39 8.49
CA LEU A 167 -12.52 -2.66 7.76
C LEU A 167 -11.26 -3.45 8.10
N SER A 168 -11.41 -4.70 8.51
CA SER A 168 -10.30 -5.47 9.07
C SER A 168 -10.42 -6.96 8.77
N GLN A 169 -9.29 -7.60 8.45
CA GLN A 169 -9.22 -9.07 8.46
C GLN A 169 -9.35 -9.62 9.88
N SER A 170 -8.81 -8.92 10.89
CA SER A 170 -8.89 -9.33 12.29
C SER A 170 -10.07 -8.69 13.04
N GLY A 171 -10.91 -9.52 13.65
CA GLY A 171 -11.97 -9.07 14.56
C GLY A 171 -11.43 -8.25 15.73
N GLY A 172 -10.41 -8.76 16.42
CA GLY A 172 -9.79 -8.07 17.56
C GLY A 172 -9.25 -6.68 17.19
N MET A 173 -8.61 -6.56 16.03
CA MET A 173 -8.08 -5.27 15.55
C MET A 173 -9.20 -4.31 15.17
N SER A 174 -10.28 -4.79 14.54
CA SER A 174 -11.46 -3.95 14.25
C SER A 174 -12.08 -3.37 15.53
N ALA A 175 -12.22 -4.21 16.56
CA ALA A 175 -12.77 -3.82 17.86
C ALA A 175 -11.87 -2.81 18.57
N MET A 176 -10.54 -3.03 18.53
CA MET A 176 -9.58 -2.09 19.12
C MET A 176 -9.62 -0.73 18.42
N VAL A 177 -9.62 -0.68 17.08
CA VAL A 177 -9.72 0.57 16.32
C VAL A 177 -11.02 1.30 16.65
N TYR A 178 -12.15 0.58 16.71
CA TYR A 178 -13.42 1.16 17.14
C TYR A 178 -13.30 1.81 18.53
N GLY A 179 -12.75 1.09 19.52
CA GLY A 179 -12.54 1.63 20.87
C GLY A 179 -11.65 2.89 20.88
N LEU A 180 -10.54 2.87 20.13
CA LEU A 180 -9.62 4.00 20.01
C LEU A 180 -10.28 5.25 19.38
N LEU A 181 -11.19 5.06 18.42
CA LEU A 181 -11.97 6.16 17.83
C LEU A 181 -13.02 6.68 18.82
N ARG A 182 -13.75 5.79 19.50
CA ARG A 182 -14.76 6.19 20.50
C ARG A 182 -14.16 6.95 21.67
N GLN A 183 -12.97 6.56 22.15
CA GLN A 183 -12.22 7.30 23.18
C GLN A 183 -11.83 8.72 22.74
N ARG A 184 -11.71 8.97 21.44
CA ARG A 184 -11.47 10.29 20.84
C ARG A 184 -12.77 11.05 20.53
N GLY A 185 -13.93 10.53 20.94
CA GLY A 185 -15.23 11.11 20.63
C GLY A 185 -15.66 10.95 19.16
N ILE A 186 -14.96 10.12 18.37
CA ILE A 186 -15.24 9.93 16.95
C ILE A 186 -16.30 8.84 16.80
N GLY A 187 -17.42 9.17 16.15
CA GLY A 187 -18.46 8.20 15.78
C GLY A 187 -18.00 7.31 14.62
N VAL A 188 -18.50 6.07 14.59
CA VAL A 188 -18.13 5.07 13.58
C VAL A 188 -19.40 4.53 12.96
N ARG A 189 -19.48 4.52 11.63
CA ARG A 189 -20.63 4.06 10.86
C ARG A 189 -20.52 2.61 10.45
N HIS A 190 -19.33 2.19 10.02
CA HIS A 190 -19.08 0.80 9.63
C HIS A 190 -17.96 0.20 10.46
N VAL A 191 -18.17 -1.01 10.97
CA VAL A 191 -17.12 -1.88 11.52
C VAL A 191 -17.30 -3.28 10.95
N HIS A 192 -16.40 -3.68 10.06
CA HIS A 192 -16.50 -4.93 9.32
C HIS A 192 -15.26 -5.78 9.53
N ALA A 193 -15.45 -6.99 10.06
CA ALA A 193 -14.38 -7.95 10.29
C ALA A 193 -14.55 -9.17 9.36
N THR A 194 -13.67 -9.34 8.38
CA THR A 194 -13.85 -10.35 7.32
C THR A 194 -13.33 -11.74 7.68
N GLY A 195 -12.44 -11.86 8.67
CA GLY A 195 -11.87 -13.17 9.05
C GLY A 195 -10.98 -13.74 7.96
N ASN A 196 -11.23 -15.00 7.58
CA ASN A 196 -10.39 -15.74 6.64
C ASN A 196 -10.46 -15.24 5.19
N GLU A 197 -11.44 -14.39 4.84
CA GLU A 197 -11.65 -13.90 3.47
C GLU A 197 -11.75 -15.00 2.42
N ALA A 198 -12.55 -16.03 2.69
CA ALA A 198 -12.77 -17.10 1.70
C ALA A 198 -13.47 -16.58 0.44
N ASP A 199 -14.34 -15.57 0.59
CA ASP A 199 -15.04 -14.93 -0.52
C ASP A 199 -14.98 -13.40 -0.50
N VAL A 200 -15.69 -12.74 0.41
CA VAL A 200 -15.71 -11.28 0.49
C VAL A 200 -14.49 -10.76 1.24
N THR A 201 -13.78 -9.81 0.62
CA THR A 201 -12.56 -9.21 1.17
C THR A 201 -12.79 -7.82 1.80
N VAL A 202 -11.87 -7.37 2.65
CA VAL A 202 -11.80 -6.00 3.18
C VAL A 202 -11.80 -4.98 2.05
N ALA A 203 -11.10 -5.28 0.96
CA ALA A 203 -10.98 -4.38 -0.18
C ALA A 203 -12.29 -4.27 -0.99
N GLU A 204 -13.05 -5.35 -1.16
CA GLU A 204 -14.40 -5.29 -1.73
C GLU A 204 -15.37 -4.50 -0.83
N LEU A 205 -15.32 -4.74 0.48
CA LEU A 205 -16.12 -3.97 1.43
C LEU A 205 -15.74 -2.49 1.42
N ALA A 206 -14.45 -2.16 1.23
CA ALA A 206 -14.00 -0.78 1.07
C ALA A 206 -14.65 -0.10 -0.14
N CYS A 207 -14.70 -0.78 -1.29
CA CYS A 207 -15.41 -0.28 -2.47
C CYS A 207 -16.90 -0.02 -2.18
N ALA A 208 -17.53 -0.91 -1.41
CA ALA A 208 -18.96 -0.83 -1.10
C ALA A 208 -19.28 0.29 -0.10
N VAL A 209 -18.53 0.43 1.00
CA VAL A 209 -18.74 1.52 1.99
C VAL A 209 -18.38 2.90 1.42
N LEU A 210 -17.50 2.97 0.43
CA LEU A 210 -17.20 4.20 -0.29
C LEU A 210 -18.37 4.68 -1.17
N GLN A 211 -19.43 3.88 -1.34
CA GLN A 211 -20.69 4.37 -1.95
C GLN A 211 -21.56 5.14 -0.94
N ASP A 212 -21.31 4.99 0.37
CA ASP A 212 -22.06 5.71 1.39
C ASP A 212 -21.56 7.17 1.50
N PRO A 213 -22.42 8.18 1.20
CA PRO A 213 -22.02 9.58 1.16
C PRO A 213 -21.55 10.12 2.53
N GLU A 214 -21.96 9.50 3.64
CA GLU A 214 -21.60 9.94 5.00
C GLU A 214 -20.16 9.58 5.39
N ILE A 215 -19.52 8.67 4.63
CA ILE A 215 -18.14 8.26 4.89
C ILE A 215 -17.17 9.34 4.46
N ARG A 216 -16.35 9.80 5.42
CA ARG A 216 -15.28 10.78 5.22
C ARG A 216 -13.89 10.22 5.48
N VAL A 217 -13.74 9.07 6.16
CA VAL A 217 -12.46 8.37 6.36
C VAL A 217 -12.69 6.86 6.33
N VAL A 218 -11.80 6.11 5.65
CA VAL A 218 -11.80 4.65 5.64
C VAL A 218 -10.49 4.12 6.21
N LEU A 219 -10.60 3.23 7.20
CA LEU A 219 -9.50 2.62 7.93
C LEU A 219 -9.42 1.13 7.62
N LEU A 220 -8.26 0.66 7.17
CA LEU A 220 -8.03 -0.73 6.76
C LEU A 220 -7.01 -1.42 7.65
N TYR A 221 -7.31 -2.61 8.16
CA TYR A 221 -6.31 -3.50 8.75
C TYR A 221 -6.13 -4.74 7.89
N LEU A 222 -4.91 -4.92 7.40
CA LEU A 222 -4.52 -5.93 6.41
C LEU A 222 -3.40 -6.82 6.97
N GLU A 223 -3.64 -8.11 7.08
CA GLU A 223 -2.67 -9.16 7.37
C GLU A 223 -2.03 -9.68 6.08
N SER A 224 -2.83 -9.88 5.02
CA SER A 224 -2.36 -10.32 3.71
C SER A 224 -3.11 -9.62 2.58
N LEU A 225 -2.48 -9.56 1.40
CA LEU A 225 -3.10 -9.06 0.17
C LEU A 225 -2.99 -10.18 -0.87
N GLN A 226 -4.11 -10.80 -1.23
CA GLN A 226 -4.14 -11.89 -2.22
C GLN A 226 -4.46 -11.37 -3.63
N ASP A 227 -5.24 -10.29 -3.72
CA ASP A 227 -5.60 -9.62 -4.96
C ASP A 227 -5.51 -8.10 -4.76
N ALA A 228 -4.72 -7.45 -5.61
CA ALA A 228 -4.54 -6.00 -5.60
C ALA A 228 -5.70 -5.24 -6.28
N GLY A 229 -6.53 -5.91 -7.09
CA GLY A 229 -7.57 -5.31 -7.92
C GLY A 229 -8.63 -4.54 -7.12
N PRO A 230 -9.35 -5.18 -6.17
CA PRO A 230 -10.35 -4.50 -5.36
C PRO A 230 -9.78 -3.35 -4.54
N LEU A 231 -8.55 -3.49 -4.03
CA LEU A 231 -7.93 -2.42 -3.23
C LEU A 231 -7.52 -1.23 -4.11
N THR A 232 -7.07 -1.50 -5.34
CA THR A 232 -6.84 -0.48 -6.36
C THR A 232 -8.13 0.29 -6.66
N GLN A 233 -9.25 -0.42 -6.84
CA GLN A 233 -10.55 0.19 -7.07
C GLN A 233 -11.03 1.03 -5.87
N ALA A 234 -10.88 0.53 -4.65
CA ALA A 234 -11.22 1.28 -3.43
C ALA A 234 -10.40 2.56 -3.32
N ALA A 235 -9.10 2.51 -3.62
CA ALA A 235 -8.24 3.68 -3.60
C ALA A 235 -8.60 4.72 -4.67
N ALA A 236 -9.01 4.28 -5.87
CA ALA A 236 -9.52 5.18 -6.91
C ALA A 236 -10.82 5.87 -6.49
N LEU A 237 -11.79 5.11 -5.96
CA LEU A 237 -13.06 5.65 -5.45
C LEU A 237 -12.84 6.63 -4.29
N ALA A 238 -11.94 6.28 -3.36
CA ALA A 238 -11.59 7.14 -2.23
C ALA A 238 -11.00 8.47 -2.72
N ARG A 239 -10.11 8.43 -3.71
CA ARG A 239 -9.52 9.62 -4.32
C ARG A 239 -10.54 10.50 -5.03
N GLU A 240 -11.43 9.90 -5.83
CA GLU A 240 -12.53 10.61 -6.50
C GLU A 240 -13.42 11.35 -5.50
N ARG A 241 -13.70 10.71 -4.34
CA ARG A 241 -14.49 11.30 -3.26
C ARG A 241 -13.72 12.24 -2.32
N GLY A 242 -12.40 12.34 -2.46
CA GLY A 242 -11.55 13.06 -1.51
C GLY A 242 -11.54 12.45 -0.10
N VAL A 243 -11.81 11.14 0.01
CA VAL A 243 -11.84 10.39 1.28
C VAL A 243 -10.46 9.79 1.56
N PRO A 244 -9.82 10.10 2.71
CA PRO A 244 -8.60 9.44 3.14
C PRO A 244 -8.79 7.93 3.33
N LEU A 245 -7.91 7.15 2.68
CA LEU A 245 -7.78 5.72 2.89
C LEU A 245 -6.50 5.45 3.69
N ILE A 246 -6.64 4.96 4.91
CA ILE A 246 -5.54 4.77 5.87
C ILE A 246 -5.42 3.29 6.20
N ALA A 247 -4.24 2.70 6.06
CA ALA A 247 -4.06 1.26 6.23
C ALA A 247 -2.96 0.91 7.23
N VAL A 248 -3.21 -0.09 8.09
CA VAL A 248 -2.18 -0.83 8.82
C VAL A 248 -1.99 -2.15 8.09
N LYS A 249 -0.78 -2.39 7.59
CA LYS A 249 -0.37 -3.69 7.05
C LYS A 249 0.52 -4.40 8.08
N ALA A 250 0.03 -5.50 8.64
CA ALA A 250 0.77 -6.36 9.54
C ALA A 250 1.86 -7.15 8.81
N GLY A 251 2.85 -7.67 9.56
CA GLY A 251 3.96 -8.42 9.00
C GLY A 251 4.94 -7.55 8.21
N ARG A 252 5.48 -6.50 8.85
CA ARG A 252 6.45 -5.56 8.24
C ARG A 252 7.88 -6.06 8.20
N THR A 253 8.21 -7.00 9.08
CA THR A 253 9.54 -7.59 9.21
C THR A 253 9.46 -9.06 8.84
N ALA A 254 10.59 -9.70 8.56
CA ALA A 254 10.62 -11.13 8.25
C ALA A 254 10.00 -11.99 9.37
N GLU A 255 10.24 -11.62 10.63
CA GLU A 255 9.63 -12.25 11.81
C GLU A 255 8.12 -12.03 11.86
N GLY A 256 7.67 -10.79 11.62
CA GLY A 256 6.25 -10.45 11.61
C GLY A 256 5.50 -11.13 10.45
N GLN A 257 6.13 -11.24 9.28
CA GLN A 257 5.60 -11.96 8.13
C GLN A 257 5.43 -13.44 8.45
N ARG A 258 6.43 -14.07 9.06
CA ARG A 258 6.35 -15.47 9.53
C ARG A 258 5.21 -15.66 10.52
N ALA A 259 5.09 -14.78 11.52
CA ALA A 259 4.02 -14.83 12.51
C ALA A 259 2.62 -14.69 11.86
N ALA A 260 2.45 -13.73 10.95
CA ALA A 260 1.19 -13.54 10.23
C ALA A 260 0.84 -14.72 9.31
N ALA A 261 1.83 -15.28 8.61
CA ALA A 261 1.65 -16.44 7.74
C ALA A 261 1.23 -17.70 8.53
N SER A 262 1.82 -17.93 9.71
CA SER A 262 1.40 -19.04 10.59
C SER A 262 -0.02 -18.88 11.14
N HIS A 263 -0.49 -17.66 11.33
CA HIS A 263 -1.82 -17.36 11.84
C HIS A 263 -2.93 -17.47 10.76
N THR A 264 -2.62 -17.07 9.52
CA THR A 264 -3.60 -17.00 8.41
C THR A 264 -3.48 -18.13 7.39
N GLY A 265 -2.33 -18.80 7.35
CA GLY A 265 -1.98 -19.76 6.31
C GLY A 265 -1.82 -19.14 4.90
N ALA A 266 -1.73 -17.81 4.78
CA ALA A 266 -1.53 -17.10 3.51
C ALA A 266 -0.03 -16.82 3.24
N LEU A 267 0.34 -16.71 1.96
CA LEU A 267 1.69 -16.31 1.55
C LEU A 267 1.95 -14.84 1.93
N ALA A 268 3.13 -14.56 2.49
CA ALA A 268 3.52 -13.21 2.86
C ALA A 268 4.07 -12.46 1.63
N SER A 269 3.51 -11.29 1.34
CA SER A 269 4.06 -10.35 0.34
C SER A 269 5.27 -9.60 0.90
N GLU A 270 6.24 -9.28 0.05
CA GLU A 270 7.38 -8.45 0.42
C GLU A 270 6.93 -7.04 0.85
N ASP A 271 7.39 -6.57 2.01
CA ASP A 271 6.89 -5.31 2.60
C ASP A 271 7.16 -4.08 1.73
N ARG A 272 8.32 -4.04 1.05
CA ARG A 272 8.70 -2.94 0.16
C ARG A 272 7.79 -2.85 -1.07
N THR A 273 7.38 -3.99 -1.60
CA THR A 273 6.42 -4.08 -2.69
C THR A 273 5.04 -3.60 -2.24
N VAL A 274 4.59 -3.96 -1.03
CA VAL A 274 3.34 -3.44 -0.45
C VAL A 274 3.39 -1.93 -0.20
N GLU A 275 4.52 -1.41 0.29
CA GLU A 275 4.72 0.04 0.46
C GLU A 275 4.64 0.77 -0.89
N ALA A 276 5.33 0.27 -1.91
CA ALA A 276 5.29 0.84 -3.26
C ALA A 276 3.86 0.82 -3.84
N PHE A 277 3.10 -0.23 -3.58
CA PHE A 277 1.68 -0.32 -3.92
C PHE A 277 0.85 0.75 -3.19
N MET A 278 0.95 0.83 -1.87
CA MET A 278 0.18 1.81 -1.08
C MET A 278 0.49 3.25 -1.49
N GLU A 279 1.77 3.60 -1.68
CA GLU A 279 2.18 4.92 -2.15
C GLU A 279 1.60 5.24 -3.53
N ARG A 280 1.66 4.30 -4.48
CA ARG A 280 1.12 4.49 -5.84
C ARG A 280 -0.38 4.78 -5.80
N HIS A 281 -1.10 4.06 -4.96
CA HIS A 281 -2.55 4.17 -4.87
C HIS A 281 -3.05 5.27 -3.92
N GLY A 282 -2.15 5.99 -3.25
CA GLY A 282 -2.54 7.08 -2.35
C GLY A 282 -3.15 6.61 -1.04
N ILE A 283 -2.73 5.44 -0.57
CA ILE A 283 -3.11 4.85 0.70
C ILE A 283 -2.10 5.29 1.76
N LEU A 284 -2.55 5.99 2.79
CA LEU A 284 -1.67 6.40 3.89
C LEU A 284 -1.42 5.19 4.80
N ARG A 285 -0.17 4.71 4.82
CA ARG A 285 0.21 3.63 5.72
C ARG A 285 0.45 4.15 7.14
N ALA A 286 -0.19 3.52 8.12
CA ALA A 286 0.07 3.68 9.55
C ALA A 286 0.89 2.49 10.08
N ARG A 287 1.70 2.74 11.12
CA ARG A 287 2.52 1.74 11.80
C ARG A 287 1.69 0.76 12.63
N ASP A 288 0.67 1.29 13.29
CA ASP A 288 -0.20 0.56 14.20
C ASP A 288 -1.59 1.23 14.30
N PRO A 289 -2.57 0.57 14.95
CA PRO A 289 -3.91 1.14 15.13
C PRO A 289 -3.99 2.44 15.93
N HIS A 290 -3.07 2.70 16.86
CA HIS A 290 -3.06 3.96 17.60
C HIS A 290 -2.68 5.11 16.67
N GLU A 291 -1.68 4.90 15.82
CA GLU A 291 -1.29 5.87 14.79
C GLU A 291 -2.39 6.09 13.76
N MET A 292 -3.03 5.01 13.32
CA MET A 292 -4.19 5.09 12.43
C MET A 292 -5.31 5.94 13.02
N ALA A 293 -5.65 5.76 14.30
CA ALA A 293 -6.68 6.55 14.98
C ALA A 293 -6.28 8.04 15.09
N ARG A 294 -5.00 8.34 15.34
CA ARG A 294 -4.47 9.72 15.35
C ARG A 294 -4.57 10.41 14.00
N TYR A 295 -4.28 9.70 12.91
CA TYR A 295 -4.46 10.23 11.55
C TYR A 295 -5.93 10.47 11.23
N ALA A 296 -6.81 9.54 11.62
CA ALA A 296 -8.26 9.67 11.41
C ALA A 296 -8.82 10.92 12.09
N GLU A 297 -8.41 11.19 13.33
CA GLU A 297 -8.82 12.38 14.09
C GLU A 297 -8.47 13.66 13.32
N LEU A 298 -7.22 13.85 12.90
CA LEU A 298 -6.81 15.08 12.21
C LEU A 298 -7.45 15.20 10.82
N ALA A 299 -7.53 14.08 10.08
CA ALA A 299 -8.12 14.04 8.75
C ALA A 299 -9.61 14.43 8.73
N LEU A 300 -10.33 14.25 9.85
CA LEU A 300 -11.73 14.67 9.98
C LEU A 300 -11.90 16.15 10.34
N LYS A 301 -10.83 16.85 10.77
CA LYS A 301 -10.91 18.17 11.39
C LYS A 301 -10.29 19.29 10.57
N GLY A 302 -9.49 18.99 9.54
CA GLY A 302 -8.83 20.00 8.73
C GLY A 302 -8.53 19.55 7.31
N PRO A 303 -8.21 20.49 6.41
CA PRO A 303 -7.81 20.17 5.05
C PRO A 303 -6.44 19.50 5.01
N LEU A 304 -6.13 18.85 3.89
CA LEU A 304 -4.78 18.38 3.62
C LEU A 304 -3.82 19.57 3.46
N PRO A 305 -2.61 19.51 4.04
CA PRO A 305 -1.65 20.60 3.93
C PRO A 305 -1.08 20.68 2.50
N ARG A 306 -0.70 21.89 2.08
CA ARG A 306 -0.12 22.13 0.74
C ARG A 306 1.37 21.82 0.65
N GLY A 307 2.02 21.57 1.78
CA GLY A 307 3.46 21.33 1.88
C GLY A 307 3.87 20.72 3.21
N ARG A 308 5.11 20.99 3.64
CA ARG A 308 5.74 20.41 4.85
C ARG A 308 6.15 21.46 5.88
N ARG A 309 5.87 22.73 5.64
CA ARG A 309 6.35 23.83 6.47
C ARG A 309 5.40 24.02 7.65
N LEU A 310 5.85 23.61 8.82
CA LEU A 310 5.16 23.71 10.09
C LEU A 310 5.44 25.05 10.75
N VAL A 311 4.41 25.69 11.30
CA VAL A 311 4.57 26.76 12.29
C VAL A 311 4.04 26.29 13.65
N ALA A 312 4.89 26.36 14.66
CA ALA A 312 4.52 26.02 16.03
C ALA A 312 4.33 27.30 16.86
N VAL A 313 3.28 27.31 17.70
CA VAL A 313 2.96 28.39 18.63
C VAL A 313 2.79 27.78 20.01
N SER A 314 3.52 28.29 21.00
CA SER A 314 3.42 27.81 22.38
C SER A 314 3.52 28.95 23.39
N ASN A 315 3.10 28.69 24.62
CA ASN A 315 3.39 29.53 25.79
C ASN A 315 4.65 29.10 26.55
N SER A 316 5.43 28.17 25.98
CA SER A 316 6.62 27.57 26.57
C SER A 316 7.74 27.39 25.54
N GLY A 317 8.91 27.97 25.81
CA GLY A 317 10.10 27.77 24.99
C GLY A 317 10.62 26.33 24.97
N ALA A 318 10.40 25.54 26.03
CA ALA A 318 10.81 24.13 26.04
C ALA A 318 9.98 23.28 25.06
N SER A 319 8.67 23.53 25.00
CA SER A 319 7.78 22.91 24.02
C SER A 319 8.13 23.32 22.59
N CYS A 320 8.56 24.56 22.38
CA CYS A 320 9.08 25.01 21.08
C CYS A 320 10.30 24.18 20.61
N VAL A 321 11.21 23.83 21.53
CA VAL A 321 12.36 22.96 21.21
C VAL A 321 11.89 21.56 20.85
N LEU A 322 11.06 20.94 21.68
CA LEU A 322 10.53 19.59 21.43
C LEU A 322 9.72 19.49 20.13
N ALA A 323 8.92 20.51 19.83
CA ALA A 323 8.20 20.61 18.56
C ALA A 323 9.15 20.72 17.36
N SER A 324 10.27 21.44 17.49
CA SER A 324 11.25 21.56 16.42
C SER A 324 11.98 20.23 16.16
N ASP A 325 12.38 19.53 17.22
CA ASP A 325 13.02 18.21 17.12
C ASP A 325 12.07 17.19 16.48
N ALA A 326 10.84 17.09 16.98
CA ALA A 326 9.81 16.22 16.43
C ALA A 326 9.50 16.53 14.96
N ALA A 327 9.49 17.82 14.58
CA ALA A 327 9.29 18.23 13.19
C ALA A 327 10.38 17.63 12.28
N VAL A 328 11.65 17.78 12.65
CA VAL A 328 12.79 17.25 11.89
C VAL A 328 12.75 15.72 11.82
N GLU A 329 12.48 15.04 12.95
CA GLU A 329 12.39 13.57 13.01
C GLU A 329 11.29 13.00 12.11
N HIS A 330 10.16 13.71 12.00
CA HIS A 330 9.08 13.37 11.09
C HIS A 330 9.26 13.94 9.67
N GLY A 331 10.36 14.65 9.44
CA GLY A 331 10.73 15.26 8.17
C GLY A 331 9.95 16.53 7.82
N LEU A 332 9.18 17.12 8.71
CA LEU A 332 8.62 18.45 8.50
C LEU A 332 9.72 19.52 8.56
N GLU A 333 9.43 20.66 7.96
CA GLU A 333 10.32 21.82 7.94
C GLU A 333 9.77 22.89 8.88
N VAL A 334 10.60 23.42 9.79
CA VAL A 334 10.19 24.59 10.59
C VAL A 334 10.21 25.80 9.67
N ALA A 335 9.04 26.35 9.36
CA ALA A 335 8.88 27.42 8.39
C ALA A 335 9.62 28.70 8.80
N GLN A 336 10.29 29.37 7.87
CA GLN A 336 10.81 30.72 8.10
C GLN A 336 9.70 31.73 7.83
N LEU A 337 9.18 32.36 8.89
CA LEU A 337 8.16 33.42 8.79
C LEU A 337 8.74 34.66 8.12
N ARG A 338 7.93 35.36 7.32
CA ARG A 338 8.36 36.58 6.64
C ARG A 338 8.63 37.71 7.62
N GLU A 339 9.54 38.61 7.25
CA GLU A 339 9.88 39.78 8.07
C GLU A 339 8.65 40.63 8.40
N GLU A 340 7.70 40.78 7.48
CA GLU A 340 6.46 41.53 7.73
C GLU A 340 5.58 40.87 8.79
N THR A 341 5.48 39.54 8.76
CA THR A 341 4.74 38.77 9.77
C THR A 341 5.41 38.92 11.13
N GLN A 342 6.74 38.79 11.19
CA GLN A 342 7.49 38.95 12.43
C GLN A 342 7.37 40.36 13.00
N ALA A 343 7.39 41.40 12.15
CA ALA A 343 7.20 42.79 12.56
C ALA A 343 5.79 43.04 13.13
N GLU A 344 4.74 42.44 12.52
CA GLU A 344 3.38 42.54 13.04
C GLU A 344 3.22 41.80 14.37
N LEU A 345 3.86 40.63 14.54
CA LEU A 345 3.89 39.92 15.81
C LEU A 345 4.58 40.73 16.90
N MET A 346 5.70 41.38 16.58
CA MET A 346 6.46 42.22 17.51
C MET A 346 5.66 43.42 18.03
N ARG A 347 4.69 43.93 17.23
CA ARG A 347 3.76 44.99 17.69
C ARG A 347 2.74 44.50 18.71
N ARG A 348 2.43 43.20 18.73
CA ARG A 348 1.36 42.60 19.54
C ARG A 348 1.88 41.85 20.76
N LEU A 349 3.10 41.34 20.67
CA LEU A 349 3.75 40.56 21.71
C LEU A 349 4.69 41.43 22.57
N PRO A 350 4.88 41.08 23.86
CA PRO A 350 5.91 41.72 24.67
C PRO A 350 7.31 41.50 24.09
N GLY A 351 8.24 42.43 24.33
CA GLY A 351 9.59 42.38 23.74
C GLY A 351 10.49 41.19 24.13
N PHE A 352 10.04 40.34 25.07
CA PHE A 352 10.73 39.11 25.46
C PHE A 352 10.14 37.84 24.80
N ALA A 353 9.05 37.97 24.04
CA ALA A 353 8.48 36.87 23.29
C ALA A 353 9.28 36.64 21.99
N THR A 354 9.28 35.39 21.51
CA THR A 354 9.95 35.04 20.25
C THR A 354 8.99 35.18 19.09
N THR A 355 9.34 36.00 18.09
CA THR A 355 8.51 36.23 16.90
C THR A 355 8.92 35.40 15.68
N SER A 356 10.11 34.77 15.73
CA SER A 356 10.50 33.73 14.76
C SER A 356 9.79 32.42 15.07
N ASN A 357 9.75 31.48 14.13
CA ASN A 357 9.16 30.15 14.34
C ASN A 357 10.19 29.20 15.02
N PRO A 358 9.83 28.49 16.10
CA PRO A 358 8.54 28.52 16.81
C PRO A 358 8.24 29.82 17.57
N VAL A 359 6.97 30.26 17.53
CA VAL A 359 6.50 31.47 18.18
C VAL A 359 6.22 31.17 19.66
N ASP A 360 7.09 31.67 20.55
CA ASP A 360 6.94 31.55 22.00
C ASP A 360 6.26 32.81 22.57
N ILE A 361 4.98 32.67 22.92
CA ILE A 361 4.15 33.72 23.54
C ILE A 361 4.43 33.83 25.04
N THR A 362 5.16 32.86 25.63
CA THR A 362 5.58 32.79 27.04
C THR A 362 4.41 32.84 28.03
N ALA A 363 4.72 33.03 29.32
CA ALA A 363 3.74 33.31 30.37
C ALA A 363 2.96 34.64 30.17
N ALA A 364 3.21 35.42 29.12
CA ALA A 364 2.46 36.65 28.82
C ALA A 364 0.94 36.41 28.69
N LEU A 365 0.54 35.19 28.31
CA LEU A 365 -0.86 34.76 28.30
C LEU A 365 -1.56 34.87 29.66
N LEU A 366 -0.83 34.72 30.79
CA LEU A 366 -1.40 34.93 32.13
C LEU A 366 -1.85 36.37 32.35
N SER A 367 -1.09 37.32 31.80
CA SER A 367 -1.36 38.75 31.93
C SER A 367 -2.36 39.24 30.88
N ASN A 368 -2.42 38.56 29.72
CA ASN A 368 -3.34 38.89 28.65
C ASN A 368 -3.83 37.62 27.92
N ASN A 369 -5.00 37.12 28.34
CA ASN A 369 -5.63 35.95 27.73
C ASN A 369 -6.13 36.20 26.28
N GLY A 370 -6.17 37.45 25.80
CA GLY A 370 -6.56 37.77 24.43
C GLY A 370 -5.46 37.59 23.38
N LEU A 371 -4.23 37.24 23.78
CA LEU A 371 -3.09 37.18 22.85
C LEU A 371 -3.28 36.17 21.72
N PHE A 372 -3.98 35.05 21.95
CA PHE A 372 -4.24 34.05 20.89
C PHE A 372 -5.07 34.65 19.74
N GLY A 373 -6.20 35.27 20.05
CA GLY A 373 -7.03 35.99 19.07
C GLY A 373 -6.29 37.13 18.35
N HIS A 374 -5.22 37.67 18.92
CA HIS A 374 -4.38 38.68 18.27
C HIS A 374 -3.23 38.10 17.44
N VAL A 375 -2.65 36.96 17.84
CA VAL A 375 -1.44 36.41 17.23
C VAL A 375 -1.76 35.42 16.12
N LEU A 376 -2.68 34.48 16.37
CA LEU A 376 -2.97 33.40 15.42
C LEU A 376 -3.44 33.90 14.04
N PRO A 377 -4.31 34.93 13.92
CA PRO A 377 -4.70 35.43 12.60
C PRO A 377 -3.54 35.99 11.77
N VAL A 378 -2.55 36.59 12.42
CA VAL A 378 -1.35 37.14 11.75
C VAL A 378 -0.50 36.01 11.18
N ILE A 379 -0.26 34.97 11.99
CA ILE A 379 0.51 33.78 11.58
C ILE A 379 -0.21 33.01 10.47
N GLY A 380 -1.54 32.90 10.56
CA GLY A 380 -2.37 32.20 9.55
C GLY A 380 -2.21 32.72 8.13
N GLN A 381 -2.01 34.04 8.00
CA GLN A 381 -1.84 34.75 6.74
C GLN A 381 -0.45 34.59 6.14
N ASP A 382 0.53 34.04 6.87
CA ASP A 382 1.86 33.83 6.33
C ASP A 382 1.86 32.71 5.26
N PRO A 383 2.26 32.99 4.00
CA PRO A 383 2.35 31.98 2.94
C PRO A 383 3.46 30.94 3.18
N ALA A 384 4.37 31.17 4.13
CA ALA A 384 5.37 30.20 4.53
C ALA A 384 4.78 29.02 5.31
N ALA A 385 3.62 29.20 5.95
CA ALA A 385 2.99 28.16 6.75
C ALA A 385 2.09 27.24 5.92
N ASP A 386 2.34 25.93 5.97
CA ASP A 386 1.46 24.91 5.37
C ASP A 386 0.55 24.24 6.41
N MET A 387 0.93 24.30 7.69
CA MET A 387 0.25 23.64 8.81
C MET A 387 0.68 24.26 10.15
N PHE A 388 -0.11 24.03 11.21
CA PHE A 388 0.13 24.63 12.53
C PHE A 388 0.09 23.63 13.69
N LEU A 389 0.95 23.86 14.67
CA LEU A 389 0.89 23.25 15.99
C LEU A 389 0.60 24.34 17.03
N ILE A 390 -0.43 24.13 17.85
CA ILE A 390 -0.70 24.95 19.03
C ILE A 390 -0.39 24.12 20.27
N ASP A 391 0.60 24.52 21.04
CA ASP A 391 1.11 23.72 22.15
C ASP A 391 0.95 24.44 23.49
N ILE A 392 0.08 23.86 24.33
CA ILE A 392 -0.19 24.31 25.70
C ILE A 392 0.26 23.20 26.67
N PRO A 393 1.55 23.14 27.02
CA PRO A 393 2.05 22.12 27.95
C PRO A 393 1.49 22.30 29.35
N VAL A 394 1.20 23.53 29.79
CA VAL A 394 0.64 23.83 31.11
C VAL A 394 -0.30 25.03 31.04
N ALA A 395 -1.53 24.85 31.52
CA ALA A 395 -2.46 25.94 31.82
C ALA A 395 -3.25 25.64 33.10
N GLY A 396 -3.25 26.57 34.04
CA GLY A 396 -4.02 26.50 35.29
C GLY A 396 -4.75 27.80 35.61
N ARG A 397 -5.03 28.04 36.90
CA ARG A 397 -5.72 29.25 37.36
C ARG A 397 -5.05 30.52 36.82
N GLY A 398 -5.84 31.40 36.21
CA GLY A 398 -5.37 32.64 35.57
C GLY A 398 -5.38 32.57 34.04
N TYR A 399 -5.33 31.36 33.46
CA TYR A 399 -5.55 31.16 32.05
C TYR A 399 -7.03 30.96 31.73
N ASP A 400 -7.50 31.64 30.70
CA ASP A 400 -8.82 31.43 30.09
C ASP A 400 -8.69 30.41 28.95
N VAL A 401 -8.63 29.14 29.36
CA VAL A 401 -8.46 28.02 28.42
C VAL A 401 -9.64 27.91 27.44
N GLN A 402 -10.83 28.34 27.86
CA GLN A 402 -12.02 28.34 26.99
C GLN A 402 -11.87 29.38 25.88
N ALA A 403 -11.36 30.58 26.20
CA ALA A 403 -11.00 31.56 25.18
C ALA A 403 -9.91 31.04 24.24
N PHE A 404 -8.86 30.39 24.75
CA PHE A 404 -7.80 29.82 23.91
C PHE A 404 -8.32 28.76 22.92
N ALA A 405 -9.23 27.91 23.38
CA ALA A 405 -9.88 26.90 22.56
C ALA A 405 -10.78 27.54 21.49
N ALA A 406 -11.58 28.55 21.85
CA ALA A 406 -12.45 29.27 20.93
C ALA A 406 -11.65 30.04 19.86
N ASP A 407 -10.57 30.71 20.26
CA ASP A 407 -9.67 31.43 19.36
C ASP A 407 -8.96 30.47 18.41
N THR A 408 -8.41 29.36 18.92
CA THR A 408 -7.77 28.33 18.10
C THR A 408 -8.76 27.70 17.12
N ALA A 409 -10.00 27.44 17.54
CA ALA A 409 -11.02 26.88 16.64
C ALA A 409 -11.43 27.88 15.55
N THR A 410 -11.52 29.16 15.88
CA THR A 410 -11.76 30.23 14.90
C THR A 410 -10.61 30.35 13.91
N PHE A 411 -9.38 30.31 14.42
CA PHE A 411 -8.16 30.27 13.61
C PHE A 411 -8.12 29.07 12.67
N ALA A 412 -8.39 27.86 13.16
CA ALA A 412 -8.37 26.64 12.35
C ALA A 412 -9.38 26.69 11.18
N ARG A 413 -10.56 27.28 11.40
CA ARG A 413 -11.55 27.50 10.33
C ARG A 413 -11.10 28.54 9.32
N ALA A 414 -10.45 29.62 9.77
CA ALA A 414 -10.05 30.73 8.91
C ALA A 414 -8.74 30.47 8.12
N ALA A 415 -7.82 29.68 8.68
CA ALA A 415 -6.50 29.46 8.09
C ALA A 415 -6.52 28.52 6.87
N GLU A 416 -7.59 27.72 6.70
CA GLU A 416 -7.72 26.69 5.66
C GLU A 416 -6.48 25.77 5.56
N LYS A 417 -5.86 25.51 6.72
CA LYS A 417 -4.66 24.68 6.89
C LYS A 417 -4.87 23.81 8.14
N PRO A 418 -4.30 22.60 8.18
CA PRO A 418 -4.49 21.72 9.33
C PRO A 418 -3.83 22.30 10.59
N VAL A 419 -4.54 22.18 11.71
CA VAL A 419 -4.11 22.62 13.04
C VAL A 419 -4.20 21.44 14.00
N ALA A 420 -3.10 21.10 14.67
CA ALA A 420 -3.07 20.16 15.77
C ALA A 420 -2.81 20.89 17.10
N VAL A 421 -3.44 20.42 18.16
CA VAL A 421 -3.25 20.97 19.51
C VAL A 421 -2.54 19.96 20.41
N VAL A 422 -1.57 20.42 21.19
CA VAL A 422 -0.96 19.63 22.27
C VAL A 422 -1.48 20.16 23.61
N ALA A 423 -2.13 19.29 24.36
CA ALA A 423 -2.60 19.55 25.72
C ALA A 423 -2.76 18.20 26.45
N TRP A 424 -1.90 17.93 27.42
CA TRP A 424 -1.93 16.67 28.18
C TRP A 424 -2.84 16.72 29.41
N GLN A 425 -3.08 17.91 29.97
CA GLN A 425 -3.97 18.07 31.12
C GLN A 425 -5.42 17.89 30.67
N ASP A 426 -6.14 16.91 31.24
CA ASP A 426 -7.48 16.54 30.78
C ASP A 426 -8.46 17.70 30.68
N ALA A 427 -8.48 18.60 31.67
CA ALA A 427 -9.35 19.77 31.67
C ALA A 427 -9.01 20.77 30.55
N VAL A 428 -7.73 20.92 30.21
CA VAL A 428 -7.27 21.77 29.11
C VAL A 428 -7.61 21.12 27.78
N ALA A 429 -7.27 19.84 27.64
CA ALA A 429 -7.52 19.06 26.44
C ALA A 429 -9.02 18.98 26.11
N ALA A 430 -9.87 18.82 27.13
CA ALA A 430 -11.33 18.81 26.98
C ALA A 430 -11.85 20.10 26.34
N ALA A 431 -11.40 21.28 26.79
CA ALA A 431 -11.82 22.55 26.21
C ALA A 431 -11.53 22.64 24.71
N PHE A 432 -10.34 22.22 24.27
CA PHE A 432 -9.99 22.19 22.84
C PHE A 432 -10.77 21.13 22.05
N ARG A 433 -11.02 19.94 22.64
CA ARG A 433 -11.85 18.89 22.01
C ARG A 433 -13.30 19.34 21.84
N ASP A 434 -13.87 19.98 22.87
CA ASP A 434 -15.24 20.51 22.85
C ASP A 434 -15.39 21.64 21.82
N ALA A 435 -14.32 22.42 21.59
CA ALA A 435 -14.24 23.39 20.50
C ALA A 435 -14.03 22.74 19.11
N GLY A 436 -13.93 21.42 19.05
CA GLY A 436 -13.89 20.62 17.83
C GLY A 436 -12.50 20.40 17.25
N LEU A 437 -11.41 20.71 17.96
CA LEU A 437 -10.03 20.58 17.50
C LEU A 437 -9.48 19.16 17.71
N ALA A 438 -8.44 18.79 16.95
CA ALA A 438 -7.69 17.56 17.16
C ALA A 438 -6.64 17.77 18.26
N VAL A 439 -6.69 16.98 19.34
CA VAL A 439 -5.90 17.23 20.55
C VAL A 439 -5.07 16.00 20.92
N TYR A 440 -3.78 16.23 21.15
CA TYR A 440 -2.78 15.21 21.42
C TYR A 440 -2.12 15.44 22.77
N ALA A 441 -1.58 14.37 23.35
CA ALA A 441 -0.90 14.43 24.64
C ALA A 441 0.50 15.05 24.55
N ASP A 442 1.14 14.98 23.38
CA ASP A 442 2.53 15.42 23.17
C ASP A 442 2.80 15.81 21.72
N GLU A 443 3.91 16.51 21.52
CA GLU A 443 4.39 17.06 20.26
C GLU A 443 4.69 15.97 19.23
N GLN A 444 5.27 14.84 19.68
CA GLN A 444 5.61 13.70 18.82
C GLN A 444 4.36 13.13 18.13
N HIS A 445 3.28 12.93 18.88
CA HIS A 445 2.03 12.43 18.31
C HIS A 445 1.32 13.46 17.43
N ALA A 446 1.30 14.74 17.82
CA ALA A 446 0.66 15.80 17.03
C ALA A 446 1.37 16.04 15.70
N ILE A 447 2.70 16.19 15.75
CA ILE A 447 3.54 16.43 14.57
C ILE A 447 3.59 15.18 13.69
N GLY A 448 3.65 13.98 14.28
CA GLY A 448 3.51 12.73 13.54
C GLY A 448 2.22 12.67 12.74
N ALA A 449 1.09 13.13 13.30
CA ALA A 449 -0.20 13.22 12.61
C ALA A 449 -0.18 14.23 11.46
N LEU A 450 0.35 15.44 11.69
CA LEU A 450 0.53 16.47 10.67
C LEU A 450 1.43 15.98 9.52
N ALA A 451 2.52 15.30 9.83
CA ALA A 451 3.40 14.68 8.84
C ALA A 451 2.71 13.57 8.06
N GLY A 452 1.85 12.78 8.71
CA GLY A 452 0.97 11.80 8.06
C GLY A 452 0.06 12.43 7.01
N LEU A 453 -0.63 13.52 7.36
CA LEU A 453 -1.47 14.26 6.43
C LEU A 453 -0.65 14.91 5.30
N ALA A 454 0.55 15.41 5.57
CA ALA A 454 1.46 15.94 4.55
C ALA A 454 1.92 14.85 3.57
N ARG A 455 2.16 13.62 4.05
CA ARG A 455 2.39 12.47 3.18
C ARG A 455 1.15 12.18 2.33
N LEU A 456 -0.03 12.09 2.94
CA LEU A 456 -1.28 11.84 2.23
C LEU A 456 -1.55 12.88 1.13
N ALA A 457 -1.37 14.18 1.42
CA ALA A 457 -1.51 15.26 0.46
C ALA A 457 -0.61 15.07 -0.77
N ARG A 458 0.66 14.70 -0.54
CA ARG A 458 1.62 14.41 -1.62
C ARG A 458 1.22 13.20 -2.44
N LEU A 459 0.71 12.15 -1.79
CA LEU A 459 0.27 10.96 -2.51
C LEU A 459 -0.98 11.25 -3.37
N HIS A 460 -1.91 12.07 -2.87
CA HIS A 460 -3.10 12.49 -3.61
C HIS A 460 -2.81 13.46 -4.76
N ALA A 461 -1.74 14.26 -4.65
CA ALA A 461 -1.28 15.14 -5.73
C ALA A 461 -0.64 14.39 -6.91
N ARG A 462 -0.31 13.09 -6.76
CA ARG A 462 0.23 12.28 -7.86
C ARG A 462 -0.87 11.97 -8.89
N PRO A 463 -0.56 12.01 -10.19
CA PRO A 463 -1.50 11.59 -11.22
C PRO A 463 -2.00 10.16 -10.96
N GLU A 464 -3.26 9.89 -11.27
CA GLU A 464 -3.78 8.53 -11.23
C GLU A 464 -3.13 7.72 -12.37
N ALA A 465 -2.20 6.84 -12.01
CA ALA A 465 -1.56 5.94 -12.96
C ALA A 465 -2.42 4.68 -13.13
N GLY A 466 -2.68 4.27 -14.37
CA GLY A 466 -3.45 3.06 -14.66
C GLY A 466 -2.83 1.79 -14.03
N TRP A 467 -3.69 0.85 -13.64
CA TRP A 467 -3.28 -0.46 -13.13
C TRP A 467 -3.59 -1.57 -14.15
N PRO A 468 -2.62 -2.41 -14.54
CA PRO A 468 -2.85 -3.50 -15.47
C PRO A 468 -3.98 -4.43 -15.01
N GLY A 469 -4.95 -4.70 -15.89
CA GLY A 469 -6.09 -5.59 -15.57
C GLY A 469 -7.31 -4.90 -14.95
N THR A 470 -7.25 -3.61 -14.61
CA THR A 470 -8.45 -2.84 -14.28
C THR A 470 -9.09 -2.33 -15.57
N SER A 471 -10.10 -3.02 -16.09
CA SER A 471 -10.90 -2.48 -17.18
C SER A 471 -11.74 -1.31 -16.66
N ARG A 472 -11.26 -0.07 -16.81
CA ARG A 472 -12.12 1.11 -16.74
C ARG A 472 -13.06 1.00 -17.94
N ARG A 473 -14.27 0.46 -17.75
CA ARG A 473 -15.33 0.61 -18.75
C ARG A 473 -15.60 2.11 -18.81
N PRO A 474 -15.43 2.79 -19.96
CA PRO A 474 -15.75 4.21 -20.04
C PRO A 474 -17.19 4.37 -19.57
N ALA A 475 -17.44 5.30 -18.65
CA ALA A 475 -18.80 5.72 -18.33
C ALA A 475 -19.45 6.08 -19.66
N ALA A 476 -20.55 5.41 -19.99
CA ALA A 476 -21.31 5.71 -21.19
C ALA A 476 -21.73 7.19 -21.10
N ALA A 477 -21.11 8.04 -21.91
CA ALA A 477 -21.62 9.37 -22.17
C ALA A 477 -23.04 9.18 -22.72
N GLY A 478 -24.01 9.80 -22.06
CA GLY A 478 -25.41 9.69 -22.44
C GLY A 478 -25.64 10.36 -23.78
N ASP A 479 -25.90 9.57 -24.81
CA ASP A 479 -26.45 10.05 -26.07
C ASP A 479 -27.96 9.80 -26.07
N HIS A 480 -28.70 10.81 -25.59
CA HIS A 480 -30.01 11.10 -26.13
C HIS A 480 -29.80 11.94 -27.39
N GLU A 481 -29.87 11.32 -28.57
CA GLU A 481 -30.66 11.85 -29.68
C GLU A 481 -30.78 10.83 -30.82
N ARG A 482 -31.99 10.74 -31.36
CA ARG A 482 -32.45 9.79 -32.37
C ARG A 482 -32.12 10.29 -33.77
N GLY A 483 -31.66 9.39 -34.65
CA GLY A 483 -31.70 9.60 -36.10
C GLY A 483 -30.87 8.60 -36.91
N GLU A 484 -31.50 7.56 -37.45
CA GLU A 484 -30.93 6.77 -38.56
C GLU A 484 -31.23 7.45 -39.94
N PRO A 485 -30.78 6.92 -41.08
CA PRO A 485 -29.48 7.25 -41.69
C PRO A 485 -29.66 7.84 -43.10
N ARG A 486 -28.67 8.59 -43.61
CA ARG A 486 -28.62 8.93 -45.04
C ARG A 486 -27.26 8.64 -45.66
N MET A 487 -27.31 7.69 -46.58
CA MET A 487 -26.30 7.33 -47.56
C MET A 487 -25.85 8.55 -48.38
N ALA A 488 -24.55 8.77 -48.46
CA ALA A 488 -23.92 9.46 -49.59
C ALA A 488 -22.53 8.88 -49.83
N ALA A 489 -22.39 8.22 -50.98
CA ALA A 489 -21.13 7.81 -51.56
C ALA A 489 -20.33 9.05 -52.02
N GLY A 490 -19.02 9.05 -51.77
CA GLY A 490 -18.12 10.09 -52.23
C GLY A 490 -16.67 9.65 -52.07
N SER A 491 -16.12 9.14 -53.17
CA SER A 491 -14.73 8.71 -53.34
C SER A 491 -13.71 9.84 -53.11
N ALA A 492 -12.64 9.56 -52.38
CA ALA A 492 -11.32 10.13 -52.67
C ALA A 492 -10.22 9.28 -52.03
N THR A 493 -9.46 8.63 -52.89
CA THR A 493 -8.19 7.95 -52.64
C THR A 493 -7.10 8.96 -52.22
N ALA A 494 -6.44 8.72 -51.09
CA ALA A 494 -5.07 9.18 -50.84
C ALA A 494 -4.36 8.17 -49.94
N GLY A 495 -3.31 7.55 -50.46
CA GLY A 495 -2.56 6.49 -49.80
C GLY A 495 -1.72 7.00 -48.64
N ALA A 496 -1.75 6.23 -47.55
CA ALA A 496 -0.66 6.13 -46.60
C ALA A 496 -0.66 4.70 -46.06
N THR A 497 0.20 3.87 -46.64
CA THR A 497 0.56 2.55 -46.12
C THR A 497 1.08 2.72 -44.68
N ARG A 498 0.22 2.46 -43.70
CA ARG A 498 0.66 2.20 -42.32
C ARG A 498 1.35 0.85 -42.33
N ALA A 499 2.66 0.88 -42.17
CA ALA A 499 3.44 -0.30 -41.82
C ALA A 499 2.84 -0.91 -40.55
N HIS A 500 2.45 -2.18 -40.63
CA HIS A 500 2.16 -3.01 -39.48
C HIS A 500 3.45 -3.10 -38.66
N GLU A 501 3.55 -2.31 -37.59
CA GLU A 501 4.55 -2.55 -36.54
C GLU A 501 4.23 -3.91 -35.91
N SER A 502 5.08 -4.89 -36.24
CA SER A 502 5.09 -6.21 -35.66
C SER A 502 5.32 -6.12 -34.15
N LYS A 503 4.43 -6.73 -33.36
CA LYS A 503 4.63 -6.99 -31.93
C LYS A 503 6.05 -7.57 -31.70
N PRO A 504 6.86 -7.03 -30.78
CA PRO A 504 8.12 -7.66 -30.41
C PRO A 504 7.80 -8.91 -29.57
N GLY A 505 7.66 -10.04 -30.25
CA GLY A 505 7.58 -11.36 -29.62
C GLY A 505 8.96 -11.86 -29.25
N LEU A 506 9.01 -12.89 -28.40
CA LEU A 506 10.19 -13.66 -27.97
C LEU A 506 10.96 -14.37 -29.13
N SER A 507 10.81 -13.93 -30.38
CA SER A 507 11.26 -14.61 -31.60
C SER A 507 12.78 -14.65 -31.81
N GLY A 508 13.57 -14.52 -30.76
CA GLY A 508 15.03 -14.58 -30.79
C GLY A 508 15.69 -15.29 -29.62
N LEU A 509 14.95 -15.76 -28.61
CA LEU A 509 15.56 -16.50 -27.48
C LEU A 509 15.72 -17.99 -27.84
N PRO A 510 16.88 -18.61 -27.57
CA PRO A 510 17.08 -20.03 -27.83
C PRO A 510 16.07 -20.87 -27.04
N ALA A 511 15.29 -21.71 -27.73
CA ALA A 511 14.27 -22.57 -27.11
C ALA A 511 14.83 -23.50 -26.01
N ALA A 512 16.13 -23.81 -26.06
CA ALA A 512 16.85 -24.59 -25.05
C ALA A 512 17.01 -23.85 -23.71
N ALA A 513 17.14 -22.52 -23.73
CA ALA A 513 17.34 -21.71 -22.52
C ALA A 513 16.04 -21.49 -21.73
N VAL A 514 14.89 -21.60 -22.39
CA VAL A 514 13.57 -21.66 -21.74
C VAL A 514 13.34 -23.02 -21.03
N GLN A 515 14.10 -24.06 -21.39
CA GLN A 515 14.00 -25.39 -20.76
C GLN A 515 14.88 -25.51 -19.50
N SER A 516 16.05 -24.85 -19.44
CA SER A 516 16.93 -24.83 -18.26
C SER A 516 16.40 -23.96 -17.11
N GLY A 517 15.51 -23.00 -17.41
CA GLY A 517 14.97 -22.04 -16.43
C GLY A 517 15.89 -20.84 -16.16
N VAL A 518 17.12 -20.82 -16.68
CA VAL A 518 18.09 -19.73 -16.51
C VAL A 518 18.83 -19.49 -17.82
N LEU A 519 18.99 -18.22 -18.20
CA LEU A 519 19.81 -17.80 -19.36
C LEU A 519 21.29 -17.68 -18.99
N SER A 520 22.18 -17.88 -19.97
CA SER A 520 23.59 -17.48 -19.80
C SER A 520 23.71 -15.95 -19.66
N GLU A 521 24.82 -15.43 -19.11
CA GLU A 521 25.04 -13.97 -19.04
C GLU A 521 25.02 -13.35 -20.44
N ALA A 522 25.60 -14.02 -21.44
CA ALA A 522 25.61 -13.54 -22.82
C ALA A 522 24.19 -13.41 -23.39
N ASP A 523 23.34 -14.43 -23.19
CA ASP A 523 21.94 -14.40 -23.63
C ASP A 523 21.13 -13.36 -22.85
N SER A 524 21.43 -13.19 -21.56
CA SER A 524 20.80 -12.18 -20.70
C SER A 524 21.12 -10.77 -21.19
N LEU A 525 22.40 -10.46 -21.45
CA LEU A 525 22.82 -9.17 -22.02
C LEU A 525 22.24 -8.94 -23.42
N ALA A 526 22.19 -9.97 -24.26
CA ALA A 526 21.57 -9.88 -25.59
C ALA A 526 20.07 -9.57 -25.50
N LEU A 527 19.35 -10.18 -24.55
CA LEU A 527 17.94 -9.87 -24.28
C LEU A 527 17.77 -8.40 -23.86
N LEU A 528 18.57 -7.92 -22.90
CA LEU A 528 18.52 -6.52 -22.45
C LEU A 528 18.79 -5.55 -23.61
N GLN A 529 19.80 -5.83 -24.43
CA GLN A 529 20.14 -5.03 -25.60
C GLN A 529 19.00 -5.01 -26.64
N ALA A 530 18.33 -6.14 -26.85
CA ALA A 530 17.16 -6.23 -27.74
C ALA A 530 15.97 -5.41 -27.22
N GLN A 531 15.84 -5.22 -25.91
CA GLN A 531 14.87 -4.30 -25.30
C GLN A 531 15.38 -2.85 -25.23
N GLY A 532 16.54 -2.56 -25.82
CA GLY A 532 17.12 -1.23 -25.89
C GLY A 532 17.71 -0.74 -24.57
N LEU A 533 18.08 -1.63 -23.64
CA LEU A 533 18.89 -1.27 -22.48
C LEU A 533 20.37 -1.21 -22.88
N PRO A 534 21.13 -0.18 -22.47
CA PRO A 534 22.57 -0.12 -22.72
C PRO A 534 23.29 -1.22 -21.95
N VAL A 535 24.05 -2.05 -22.66
CA VAL A 535 24.90 -3.10 -22.11
C VAL A 535 26.36 -2.85 -22.48
N VAL A 536 27.29 -3.39 -21.70
CA VAL A 536 28.72 -3.27 -21.95
C VAL A 536 29.07 -3.79 -23.35
N ARG A 537 29.96 -3.07 -24.06
CA ARG A 537 30.49 -3.55 -25.34
C ARG A 537 31.33 -4.80 -25.09
N HIS A 538 30.87 -5.93 -25.62
CA HIS A 538 31.50 -7.24 -25.40
C HIS A 538 31.48 -8.14 -26.64
N ARG A 539 32.28 -9.21 -26.58
CA ARG A 539 32.31 -10.33 -27.52
C ARG A 539 32.20 -11.65 -26.74
N VAL A 540 31.47 -12.61 -27.29
CA VAL A 540 31.45 -13.99 -26.80
C VAL A 540 32.48 -14.78 -27.58
N CYS A 541 33.37 -15.47 -26.88
CA CYS A 541 34.53 -16.17 -27.43
C CYS A 541 34.52 -17.63 -27.01
N ALA A 542 34.83 -18.54 -27.92
CA ALA A 542 34.93 -19.98 -27.65
C ALA A 542 36.26 -20.39 -26.99
N GLY A 543 37.23 -19.48 -26.88
CA GLY A 543 38.52 -19.76 -26.24
C GLY A 543 39.55 -18.66 -26.41
N ALA A 544 40.78 -18.95 -26.02
CA ALA A 544 41.84 -17.95 -25.84
C ALA A 544 42.23 -17.21 -27.13
N HIS A 545 42.17 -17.87 -28.30
CA HIS A 545 42.49 -17.23 -29.58
C HIS A 545 41.48 -16.12 -29.92
N GLU A 546 40.19 -16.42 -29.81
CA GLU A 546 39.12 -15.45 -30.03
C GLU A 546 39.12 -14.36 -28.97
N ALA A 547 39.44 -14.69 -27.71
CA ALA A 547 39.50 -13.71 -26.64
C ALA A 547 40.58 -12.64 -26.87
N VAL A 548 41.76 -13.05 -27.36
CA VAL A 548 42.85 -12.13 -27.73
C VAL A 548 42.46 -11.27 -28.94
N ALA A 549 41.79 -11.85 -29.93
CA ALA A 549 41.29 -11.10 -31.08
C ALA A 549 40.24 -10.04 -30.66
N ALA A 550 39.30 -10.42 -29.78
CA ALA A 550 38.30 -9.52 -29.23
C ALA A 550 38.92 -8.37 -28.41
N TRP A 551 39.93 -8.66 -27.58
CA TRP A 551 40.67 -7.64 -26.84
C TRP A 551 41.29 -6.58 -27.76
N ARG A 552 41.95 -7.01 -28.84
CA ARG A 552 42.54 -6.09 -29.84
C ARG A 552 41.49 -5.23 -30.55
N GLU A 553 40.28 -5.75 -30.74
CA GLU A 553 39.16 -4.99 -31.34
C GLU A 553 38.56 -3.96 -30.36
N LEU A 554 38.53 -4.31 -29.07
CA LEU A 554 37.92 -3.47 -28.03
C LEU A 554 38.82 -2.33 -27.55
N ASP A 555 40.13 -2.42 -27.80
CA ASP A 555 41.13 -1.35 -27.60
C ASP A 555 41.15 -0.77 -26.16
N GLY A 556 41.74 -1.52 -25.23
CA GLY A 556 41.94 -1.13 -23.84
C GLY A 556 41.90 -2.34 -22.88
N PRO A 557 42.01 -2.11 -21.55
CA PRO A 557 41.85 -3.16 -20.56
C PRO A 557 40.48 -3.82 -20.66
N ILE A 558 40.43 -5.14 -20.50
CA ILE A 558 39.19 -5.94 -20.57
C ILE A 558 38.89 -6.66 -19.25
N ALA A 559 37.61 -6.96 -19.08
CA ALA A 559 37.13 -8.00 -18.19
C ALA A 559 36.89 -9.29 -18.99
N LEU A 560 37.41 -10.41 -18.49
CA LEU A 560 37.19 -11.75 -19.02
C LEU A 560 36.36 -12.56 -18.03
N LYS A 561 35.15 -12.96 -18.43
CA LYS A 561 34.21 -13.71 -17.60
C LYS A 561 33.85 -15.03 -18.26
N ALA A 562 33.91 -16.15 -17.53
CA ALA A 562 33.34 -17.40 -18.03
C ALA A 562 31.80 -17.32 -18.03
N CYS A 563 31.16 -17.88 -19.05
CA CYS A 563 29.73 -17.75 -19.29
C CYS A 563 29.11 -19.12 -19.65
N SER A 564 28.20 -19.60 -18.80
CA SER A 564 27.32 -20.74 -19.03
C SER A 564 26.07 -20.58 -18.17
N ALA A 565 24.91 -21.05 -18.65
CA ALA A 565 23.68 -21.09 -17.87
C ALA A 565 23.80 -22.01 -16.62
N ALA A 566 24.75 -22.94 -16.62
CA ALA A 566 25.02 -23.83 -15.48
C ALA A 566 25.77 -23.16 -14.32
N ILE A 567 26.33 -21.95 -14.52
CA ILE A 567 27.11 -21.23 -13.49
C ILE A 567 26.72 -19.75 -13.47
N PRO A 568 25.53 -19.40 -12.95
CA PRO A 568 25.11 -18.00 -12.84
C PRO A 568 26.01 -17.18 -11.90
N HIS A 569 26.42 -17.73 -10.74
CA HIS A 569 27.25 -17.05 -9.72
C HIS A 569 28.77 -17.24 -9.93
N LYS A 570 29.24 -17.02 -11.16
CA LYS A 570 30.63 -17.18 -11.62
C LYS A 570 31.72 -16.53 -10.74
N SER A 571 31.44 -15.38 -10.12
CA SER A 571 32.42 -14.64 -9.31
C SER A 571 32.91 -15.45 -8.10
N GLU A 572 32.04 -16.27 -7.50
CA GLU A 572 32.37 -17.11 -6.33
C GLU A 572 33.39 -18.21 -6.66
N HIS A 573 33.49 -18.58 -7.93
CA HIS A 573 34.41 -19.60 -8.42
C HIS A 573 35.70 -19.00 -9.02
N GLY A 574 35.92 -17.69 -8.87
CA GLY A 574 37.07 -17.02 -9.49
C GLY A 574 37.01 -16.99 -11.02
N LEU A 575 35.81 -17.08 -11.59
CA LEU A 575 35.60 -17.12 -13.05
C LEU A 575 35.44 -15.72 -13.68
N VAL A 576 35.96 -14.69 -12.99
CA VAL A 576 36.00 -13.30 -13.44
C VAL A 576 37.43 -12.79 -13.26
N ALA A 577 38.05 -12.35 -14.36
CA ALA A 577 39.36 -11.71 -14.37
C ALA A 577 39.22 -10.28 -14.92
N LEU A 578 39.72 -9.29 -14.16
CA LEU A 578 39.59 -7.87 -14.47
C LEU A 578 40.95 -7.26 -14.79
N GLY A 579 40.98 -6.19 -15.57
CA GLY A 579 42.20 -5.40 -15.82
C GLY A 579 43.21 -6.10 -16.73
N LEU A 580 42.76 -7.03 -17.59
CA LEU A 580 43.67 -7.71 -18.51
C LEU A 580 43.96 -6.79 -19.70
N ASP A 581 45.24 -6.51 -19.94
CA ASP A 581 45.71 -5.54 -20.93
C ASP A 581 46.85 -6.07 -21.82
N ASP A 582 47.10 -7.38 -21.78
CA ASP A 582 48.11 -8.04 -22.62
C ASP A 582 47.70 -9.47 -23.02
N GLU A 583 48.28 -9.96 -24.11
CA GLU A 583 47.94 -11.29 -24.65
C GLU A 583 48.29 -12.44 -23.69
N HIS A 584 49.37 -12.32 -22.92
CA HIS A 584 49.81 -13.38 -22.01
C HIS A 584 48.83 -13.53 -20.83
N SER A 585 48.44 -12.43 -20.19
CA SER A 585 47.48 -12.45 -19.08
C SER A 585 46.10 -12.97 -19.52
N ILE A 586 45.64 -12.63 -20.73
CA ILE A 586 44.37 -13.11 -21.29
C ILE A 586 44.39 -14.63 -21.51
N ARG A 587 45.44 -15.16 -22.15
CA ARG A 587 45.58 -16.60 -22.38
C ARG A 587 45.68 -17.38 -21.07
N ALA A 588 46.42 -16.86 -20.10
CA ALA A 588 46.56 -17.46 -18.77
C ALA A 588 45.22 -17.50 -18.03
N ALA A 589 44.44 -16.41 -18.08
CA ALA A 589 43.12 -16.33 -17.45
C ALA A 589 42.13 -17.33 -18.07
N VAL A 590 42.05 -17.42 -19.40
CA VAL A 590 41.19 -18.41 -20.08
C VAL A 590 41.55 -19.84 -19.67
N GLN A 591 42.84 -20.18 -19.64
CA GLN A 591 43.29 -21.52 -19.24
C GLN A 591 42.96 -21.83 -17.77
N ALA A 592 43.14 -20.85 -16.87
CA ALA A 592 42.78 -21.01 -15.46
C ALA A 592 41.27 -21.25 -15.29
N GLN A 593 40.44 -20.43 -15.93
CA GLN A 593 38.99 -20.56 -15.88
C GLN A 593 38.52 -21.89 -16.51
N ALA A 594 39.10 -22.32 -17.64
CA ALA A 594 38.78 -23.61 -18.27
C ALA A 594 39.03 -24.81 -17.33
N ARG A 595 40.13 -24.79 -16.56
CA ARG A 595 40.41 -25.83 -15.55
C ARG A 595 39.38 -25.83 -14.43
N THR A 596 39.00 -24.65 -13.94
CA THR A 596 37.94 -24.51 -12.94
C THR A 596 36.60 -25.03 -13.47
N LEU A 597 36.18 -24.63 -14.67
CA LEU A 597 34.95 -25.11 -15.33
C LEU A 597 34.93 -26.63 -15.49
N GLN A 598 36.06 -27.22 -15.89
CA GLN A 598 36.20 -28.68 -15.99
C GLN A 598 36.03 -29.37 -14.63
N SER A 599 36.59 -28.79 -13.56
CA SER A 599 36.42 -29.32 -12.19
C SER A 599 34.97 -29.23 -11.68
N LEU A 600 34.21 -28.24 -12.17
CA LEU A 600 32.79 -28.06 -11.90
C LEU A 600 31.88 -28.89 -12.85
N GLY A 601 32.46 -29.62 -13.80
CA GLY A 601 31.73 -30.47 -14.75
C GLY A 601 31.02 -29.72 -15.88
N VAL A 602 31.32 -28.44 -16.08
CA VAL A 602 30.67 -27.59 -17.09
C VAL A 602 31.44 -27.68 -18.41
N ARG A 603 30.73 -28.06 -19.49
CA ARG A 603 31.33 -28.42 -20.79
C ARG A 603 30.94 -27.50 -21.94
N ASP A 604 29.94 -26.64 -21.72
CA ASP A 604 29.32 -25.75 -22.71
C ASP A 604 29.68 -24.27 -22.47
N ALA A 605 30.74 -24.00 -21.71
CA ALA A 605 31.14 -22.64 -21.36
C ALA A 605 31.80 -21.89 -22.52
N ALA A 606 31.44 -20.61 -22.63
CA ALA A 606 32.12 -19.62 -23.44
C ALA A 606 32.77 -18.55 -22.54
N TRP A 607 33.45 -17.57 -23.14
CA TRP A 607 34.02 -16.42 -22.45
C TRP A 607 33.44 -15.11 -22.97
N ILE A 608 32.95 -14.27 -22.07
CA ILE A 608 32.62 -12.88 -22.37
C ILE A 608 33.88 -12.05 -22.20
N VAL A 609 34.30 -11.41 -23.30
CA VAL A 609 35.37 -10.41 -23.33
C VAL A 609 34.72 -9.05 -23.45
N ALA A 610 34.77 -8.25 -22.38
CA ALA A 610 34.10 -6.95 -22.28
C ALA A 610 35.10 -5.83 -22.02
N ARG A 611 34.95 -4.69 -22.71
CA ARG A 611 35.79 -3.50 -22.46
C ARG A 611 35.53 -2.98 -21.05
N MET A 612 36.59 -2.79 -20.26
CA MET A 612 36.43 -2.15 -18.96
C MET A 612 35.93 -0.72 -19.14
N HIS A 613 34.83 -0.39 -18.48
CA HIS A 613 34.30 0.97 -18.41
C HIS A 613 34.67 1.57 -17.07
N SER A 614 35.10 2.83 -17.08
CA SER A 614 35.19 3.67 -15.89
C SER A 614 33.87 4.40 -15.70
N GLY A 615 33.37 4.42 -14.48
CA GLY A 615 32.19 5.18 -14.09
C GLY A 615 32.36 5.71 -12.67
N LEU A 616 31.40 6.51 -12.22
CA LEU A 616 31.42 7.11 -10.88
C LEU A 616 30.95 6.10 -9.82
N HIS A 617 29.83 5.43 -10.08
CA HIS A 617 29.18 4.56 -9.11
C HIS A 617 28.53 3.33 -9.75
N GLU A 618 28.53 2.22 -9.02
CA GLU A 618 27.76 1.04 -9.35
C GLU A 618 26.37 1.12 -8.71
N CYS A 619 25.34 0.79 -9.49
CA CYS A 619 23.95 0.62 -9.08
C CYS A 619 23.47 -0.79 -9.43
N ALA A 620 22.34 -1.19 -8.87
CA ALA A 620 21.62 -2.40 -9.26
C ALA A 620 20.25 -2.01 -9.85
N LEU A 621 19.83 -2.74 -10.87
CA LEU A 621 18.49 -2.65 -11.45
C LEU A 621 17.96 -4.06 -11.61
N GLY A 622 16.75 -4.32 -11.13
CA GLY A 622 16.16 -5.65 -11.23
C GLY A 622 14.68 -5.61 -11.56
N MET A 623 14.18 -6.74 -12.01
CA MET A 623 12.76 -7.03 -12.10
C MET A 623 12.50 -8.40 -11.51
N HIS A 624 11.43 -8.55 -10.74
CA HIS A 624 10.89 -9.86 -10.43
C HIS A 624 9.37 -9.86 -10.60
N ARG A 625 8.76 -11.04 -10.71
CA ARG A 625 7.32 -11.20 -10.82
C ARG A 625 6.73 -11.59 -9.46
N ASP A 626 6.03 -10.66 -8.84
CA ASP A 626 5.24 -10.89 -7.65
C ASP A 626 3.86 -11.52 -8.04
N PRO A 627 3.37 -12.52 -7.27
CA PRO A 627 2.12 -13.21 -7.59
C PRO A 627 0.86 -12.33 -7.44
N VAL A 628 0.92 -11.26 -6.65
CA VAL A 628 -0.20 -10.35 -6.33
C VAL A 628 -0.11 -9.07 -7.16
N PHE A 629 1.09 -8.49 -7.24
CA PHE A 629 1.33 -7.19 -7.85
C PHE A 629 1.85 -7.27 -9.29
N GLY A 630 2.20 -8.47 -9.77
CA GLY A 630 2.75 -8.66 -11.10
C GLY A 630 4.22 -8.22 -11.17
N PRO A 631 4.68 -7.57 -12.25
CA PRO A 631 6.08 -7.16 -12.35
C PRO A 631 6.43 -6.09 -11.31
N VAL A 632 7.56 -6.27 -10.64
CA VAL A 632 8.11 -5.36 -9.62
C VAL A 632 9.51 -4.96 -10.05
N ILE A 633 9.80 -3.66 -10.08
CA ILE A 633 11.11 -3.12 -10.45
C ILE A 633 11.86 -2.70 -9.19
N MET A 634 13.11 -3.12 -9.12
CA MET A 634 14.03 -2.84 -8.01
C MET A 634 15.18 -1.95 -8.48
N LEU A 635 15.52 -0.95 -7.68
CA LEU A 635 16.64 -0.03 -7.90
C LEU A 635 17.46 0.04 -6.62
N GLY A 636 18.79 0.00 -6.68
CA GLY A 636 19.60 0.12 -5.47
C GLY A 636 21.04 0.52 -5.70
N SER A 637 21.77 0.75 -4.62
CA SER A 637 23.23 0.83 -4.66
C SER A 637 23.79 -0.51 -5.15
N GLY A 638 24.72 -0.50 -6.12
CA GLY A 638 25.23 -1.69 -6.79
C GLY A 638 26.50 -2.25 -6.18
N GLY A 639 26.99 -3.34 -6.78
CA GLY A 639 28.25 -3.97 -6.39
C GLY A 639 28.10 -4.95 -5.23
N LYS A 640 29.22 -5.35 -4.62
CA LYS A 640 29.26 -6.45 -3.64
C LYS A 640 28.53 -6.19 -2.30
N TYR A 641 28.08 -4.97 -2.04
CA TYR A 641 27.49 -4.58 -0.75
C TYR A 641 25.97 -4.32 -0.79
N VAL A 642 25.31 -4.53 -1.94
CA VAL A 642 23.86 -4.27 -2.11
C VAL A 642 23.04 -4.92 -1.01
N GLU A 643 23.23 -6.24 -0.82
CA GLU A 643 22.47 -7.04 0.14
C GLU A 643 22.75 -6.64 1.59
N ALA A 644 24.01 -6.32 1.89
CA ALA A 644 24.44 -5.96 3.24
C ALA A 644 23.94 -4.57 3.68
N LEU A 645 23.87 -3.60 2.76
CA LEU A 645 23.44 -2.24 3.07
C LEU A 645 21.91 -2.07 2.99
N GLY A 646 21.26 -2.90 2.16
CA GLY A 646 19.81 -2.85 1.95
C GLY A 646 19.31 -1.53 1.36
N ASP A 647 20.17 -0.76 0.70
CA ASP A 647 19.84 0.54 0.10
C ASP A 647 19.18 0.36 -1.26
N VAL A 648 17.87 0.09 -1.21
CA VAL A 648 17.06 -0.33 -2.34
C VAL A 648 15.70 0.35 -2.29
N ALA A 649 15.20 0.72 -3.45
CA ALA A 649 13.86 1.21 -3.71
C ALA A 649 13.11 0.26 -4.64
N VAL A 650 11.79 0.20 -4.47
CA VAL A 650 10.88 -0.63 -5.27
C VAL A 650 9.84 0.25 -5.96
N LEU A 651 9.50 -0.11 -7.20
CA LEU A 651 8.52 0.55 -8.05
C LEU A 651 7.64 -0.49 -8.75
N LEU A 652 6.36 -0.16 -8.92
CA LEU A 652 5.39 -0.98 -9.66
C LEU A 652 5.10 -0.32 -11.02
N PRO A 653 5.29 -1.02 -12.15
CA PRO A 653 4.94 -0.51 -13.47
C PRO A 653 3.43 -0.25 -13.65
N PRO A 654 3.04 0.68 -14.54
CA PRO A 654 3.89 1.64 -15.26
C PRO A 654 4.31 2.83 -14.38
N PHE A 655 5.51 3.35 -14.53
CA PHE A 655 5.97 4.59 -13.89
C PHE A 655 6.80 5.43 -14.85
N SER A 656 6.93 6.71 -14.54
CA SER A 656 7.67 7.72 -15.31
C SER A 656 9.17 7.75 -14.96
N VAL A 657 9.97 8.43 -15.81
CA VAL A 657 11.40 8.62 -15.56
C VAL A 657 11.59 9.49 -14.32
N GLU A 658 10.72 10.48 -14.12
CA GLU A 658 10.72 11.39 -12.98
C GLU A 658 10.46 10.65 -11.67
N GLU A 659 9.50 9.71 -11.66
CA GLU A 659 9.24 8.85 -10.49
C GLU A 659 10.43 7.94 -10.16
N ALA A 660 11.05 7.34 -11.17
CA ALA A 660 12.24 6.51 -10.98
C ALA A 660 13.44 7.33 -10.47
N ALA A 661 13.71 8.49 -11.07
CA ALA A 661 14.77 9.40 -10.62
C ALA A 661 14.54 9.87 -9.18
N HIS A 662 13.29 10.18 -8.81
CA HIS A 662 12.96 10.54 -7.43
C HIS A 662 13.28 9.40 -6.45
N LYS A 663 12.94 8.15 -6.77
CA LYS A 663 13.28 6.99 -5.94
C LYS A 663 14.79 6.76 -5.86
N ILE A 664 15.53 6.94 -6.95
CA ILE A 664 17.01 6.83 -6.95
C ILE A 664 17.63 7.90 -6.04
N HIS A 665 17.14 9.14 -6.09
CA HIS A 665 17.60 10.22 -5.21
C HIS A 665 17.21 10.04 -3.74
N ALA A 666 16.20 9.22 -3.45
CA ALA A 666 15.76 8.90 -2.10
C ALA A 666 16.55 7.73 -1.48
N LEU A 667 17.39 7.05 -2.24
CA LEU A 667 18.36 6.08 -1.72
C LEU A 667 19.32 6.77 -0.74
N ARG A 668 19.91 6.02 0.18
CA ARG A 668 20.93 6.51 1.12
C ARG A 668 22.16 7.02 0.39
N ILE A 669 22.51 6.43 -0.76
CA ILE A 669 23.56 6.94 -1.66
C ILE A 669 23.15 8.18 -2.46
N GLY A 670 21.87 8.58 -2.43
CA GLY A 670 21.32 9.70 -3.20
C GLY A 670 22.10 11.02 -3.07
N PRO A 671 22.55 11.44 -1.86
CA PRO A 671 23.43 12.60 -1.70
C PRO A 671 24.78 12.47 -2.42
N VAL A 672 25.35 11.26 -2.48
CA VAL A 672 26.61 10.97 -3.19
C VAL A 672 26.41 11.07 -4.70
N LEU A 673 25.28 10.55 -5.20
CA LEU A 673 24.92 10.64 -6.63
C LEU A 673 24.77 12.08 -7.14
N ARG A 674 24.56 13.06 -6.25
CA ARG A 674 24.51 14.49 -6.59
C ARG A 674 25.91 15.13 -6.74
N GLY A 675 26.97 14.39 -6.48
CA GLY A 675 28.36 14.85 -6.48
C GLY A 675 28.83 15.27 -5.09
N VAL A 676 30.02 14.83 -4.71
CA VAL A 676 30.66 15.15 -3.43
C VAL A 676 32.15 15.47 -3.63
N ARG A 677 32.68 16.44 -2.88
CA ARG A 677 34.13 16.72 -2.80
C ARG A 677 34.86 16.84 -4.16
N GLY A 678 34.21 17.45 -5.16
CA GLY A 678 34.80 17.65 -6.50
C GLY A 678 34.47 16.56 -7.51
N GLU A 679 33.80 15.47 -7.10
CA GLU A 679 33.21 14.51 -8.03
C GLU A 679 31.99 15.11 -8.74
N PRO A 680 31.86 14.92 -10.07
CA PRO A 680 30.69 15.39 -10.80
C PRO A 680 29.44 14.59 -10.40
N PRO A 681 28.23 15.15 -10.56
CA PRO A 681 26.98 14.41 -10.35
C PRO A 681 26.87 13.21 -11.31
N ALA A 682 26.27 12.11 -10.86
CA ALA A 682 26.02 10.93 -11.67
C ALA A 682 24.80 11.09 -12.60
N ASP A 683 24.77 10.34 -13.72
CA ASP A 683 23.65 10.32 -14.65
C ASP A 683 22.46 9.47 -14.15
N VAL A 684 21.77 10.00 -13.13
CA VAL A 684 20.56 9.37 -12.57
C VAL A 684 19.44 9.23 -13.60
N ASP A 685 19.33 10.19 -14.53
CA ASP A 685 18.31 10.16 -15.57
C ASP A 685 18.52 8.95 -16.52
N ALA A 686 19.77 8.56 -16.78
CA ALA A 686 20.07 7.36 -17.56
C ALA A 686 19.63 6.07 -16.87
N LEU A 687 19.91 5.92 -15.57
CA LEU A 687 19.43 4.77 -14.79
C LEU A 687 17.89 4.74 -14.73
N ALA A 688 17.26 5.90 -14.52
CA ALA A 688 15.81 6.02 -14.52
C ALA A 688 15.18 5.62 -15.87
N ARG A 689 15.79 6.02 -17.00
CA ARG A 689 15.37 5.58 -18.35
C ARG A 689 15.53 4.06 -18.54
N MET A 690 16.61 3.46 -18.03
CA MET A 690 16.79 2.00 -18.05
C MET A 690 15.68 1.30 -17.26
N ALA A 691 15.33 1.81 -16.08
CA ALA A 691 14.27 1.27 -15.24
C ALA A 691 12.89 1.31 -15.92
N VAL A 692 12.56 2.43 -16.57
CA VAL A 692 11.30 2.57 -17.33
C VAL A 692 11.26 1.60 -18.52
N ARG A 693 12.36 1.41 -19.25
CA ARG A 693 12.44 0.43 -20.35
C ARG A 693 12.26 -0.99 -19.84
N LEU A 694 12.91 -1.35 -18.74
CA LEU A 694 12.73 -2.65 -18.11
C LEU A 694 11.27 -2.87 -17.65
N ALA A 695 10.64 -1.84 -17.06
CA ALA A 695 9.24 -1.86 -16.67
C ALA A 695 8.29 -2.09 -17.85
N GLN A 696 8.52 -1.38 -18.96
CA GLN A 696 7.73 -1.53 -20.20
C GLN A 696 7.85 -2.93 -20.79
N TYR A 697 9.07 -3.50 -20.79
CA TYR A 697 9.27 -4.89 -21.19
C TYR A 697 8.53 -5.85 -20.25
N ALA A 698 8.69 -5.69 -18.93
CA ALA A 698 8.10 -6.57 -17.92
C ALA A 698 6.56 -6.64 -17.97
N LEU A 699 5.90 -5.54 -18.32
CA LEU A 699 4.43 -5.48 -18.52
C LEU A 699 3.93 -6.36 -19.67
N HIS A 700 4.75 -6.58 -20.70
CA HIS A 700 4.40 -7.36 -21.88
C HIS A 700 5.12 -8.71 -21.94
N ALA A 701 6.03 -8.95 -20.99
CA ALA A 701 6.80 -10.16 -20.90
C ALA A 701 5.91 -11.38 -20.59
N PRO A 702 6.30 -12.57 -21.05
CA PRO A 702 5.60 -13.81 -20.73
C PRO A 702 5.49 -14.02 -19.21
N ALA A 703 4.41 -14.66 -18.76
CA ALA A 703 4.20 -15.01 -17.36
C ALA A 703 5.29 -15.94 -16.81
N GLN A 704 5.97 -16.68 -17.68
CA GLN A 704 7.10 -17.53 -17.33
C GLN A 704 8.33 -16.74 -16.87
N LEU A 705 8.53 -15.49 -17.30
CA LEU A 705 9.66 -14.67 -16.86
C LEU A 705 9.50 -14.35 -15.37
N GLN A 706 10.43 -14.84 -14.54
CA GLN A 706 10.39 -14.72 -13.09
C GLN A 706 11.25 -13.57 -12.59
N SER A 707 12.47 -13.45 -13.10
CA SER A 707 13.41 -12.41 -12.64
C SER A 707 14.36 -11.96 -13.74
N ILE A 708 14.84 -10.73 -13.60
CA ILE A 708 15.96 -10.13 -14.29
C ILE A 708 16.78 -9.41 -13.23
N ASP A 709 18.03 -9.80 -13.04
CA ASP A 709 18.98 -9.09 -12.19
C ASP A 709 20.04 -8.43 -13.06
N ILE A 710 20.25 -7.13 -12.90
CA ILE A 710 21.23 -6.32 -13.63
C ILE A 710 22.15 -5.68 -12.59
N ASN A 711 23.24 -6.38 -12.27
CA ASN A 711 24.17 -5.97 -11.24
C ASN A 711 25.62 -6.32 -11.58
N PRO A 712 26.51 -5.33 -11.81
CA PRO A 712 26.28 -3.90 -11.65
C PRO A 712 25.76 -3.21 -12.92
N VAL A 713 25.01 -2.12 -12.72
CA VAL A 713 24.83 -1.02 -13.69
C VAL A 713 25.81 0.08 -13.32
N LEU A 714 26.73 0.41 -14.22
CA LEU A 714 27.73 1.46 -14.01
C LEU A 714 27.19 2.81 -14.48
N LEU A 715 27.18 3.81 -13.58
CA LEU A 715 26.76 5.18 -13.90
C LEU A 715 27.97 6.04 -14.23
N GLY A 716 27.90 6.76 -15.35
CA GLY A 716 28.85 7.81 -15.68
C GLY A 716 28.49 9.16 -15.04
N PRO A 717 29.35 10.18 -15.22
CA PRO A 717 28.99 11.58 -15.01
C PRO A 717 27.71 11.95 -15.76
N ARG A 718 26.99 12.95 -15.25
CA ARG A 718 25.75 13.44 -15.85
C ARG A 718 25.93 13.72 -17.35
N GLY A 719 25.16 13.02 -18.18
CA GLY A 719 25.22 13.10 -19.65
C GLY A 719 26.01 11.99 -20.32
N GLU A 720 26.79 11.21 -19.57
CA GLU A 720 27.60 10.08 -20.08
C GLU A 720 26.87 8.72 -20.01
N GLY A 721 25.68 8.68 -19.40
CA GLY A 721 24.81 7.51 -19.42
C GLY A 721 25.04 6.49 -18.30
N ALA A 722 24.40 5.34 -18.46
CA ALA A 722 24.48 4.20 -17.56
C ALA A 722 24.55 2.91 -18.39
N VAL A 723 25.35 1.93 -17.96
CA VAL A 723 25.64 0.71 -18.72
C VAL A 723 25.54 -0.52 -17.84
N ALA A 724 24.75 -1.52 -18.25
CA ALA A 724 24.72 -2.83 -17.60
C ALA A 724 26.02 -3.60 -17.88
N LEU A 725 26.74 -3.99 -16.82
CA LEU A 725 27.99 -4.75 -16.92
C LEU A 725 27.80 -6.27 -16.76
N ASP A 726 26.68 -6.68 -16.18
CA ASP A 726 26.31 -8.08 -15.93
C ASP A 726 24.79 -8.20 -15.91
N ALA A 727 24.28 -9.39 -16.21
CA ALA A 727 22.85 -9.69 -16.16
C ALA A 727 22.57 -11.17 -15.96
N LEU A 728 21.52 -11.48 -15.20
CA LEU A 728 20.96 -12.81 -15.03
C LEU A 728 19.45 -12.78 -15.28
N VAL A 729 18.92 -13.75 -16.03
CA VAL A 729 17.50 -13.84 -16.36
C VAL A 729 16.99 -15.24 -16.05
N GLU A 730 15.88 -15.32 -15.32
CA GLU A 730 15.28 -16.57 -14.87
C GLU A 730 13.83 -16.72 -15.34
N PHE A 731 13.48 -17.95 -15.71
CA PHE A 731 12.14 -18.37 -16.11
C PHE A 731 11.64 -19.49 -15.20
N ALA A 732 10.33 -19.55 -14.98
CA ALA A 732 9.70 -20.65 -14.27
C ALA A 732 9.95 -21.95 -15.03
N HIS A 733 10.36 -23.00 -14.31
CA HIS A 733 10.55 -24.31 -14.93
C HIS A 733 9.25 -24.79 -15.58
N ASN A 734 9.36 -25.20 -16.85
CA ASN A 734 8.27 -25.85 -17.55
C ASN A 734 8.12 -27.28 -16.99
N THR A 735 7.35 -27.46 -15.93
CA THR A 735 6.82 -28.78 -15.58
C THR A 735 5.78 -29.16 -16.63
N ARG A 736 6.24 -29.65 -17.78
CA ARG A 736 5.38 -30.50 -18.61
C ARG A 736 4.98 -31.68 -17.73
N ARG A 737 3.76 -31.67 -17.19
CA ARG A 737 3.10 -32.88 -16.71
C ARG A 737 3.25 -33.92 -17.82
N MET A 738 4.01 -34.98 -17.56
CA MET A 738 3.98 -36.16 -18.40
C MET A 738 2.53 -36.67 -18.40
N PRO A 739 1.92 -36.99 -19.56
CA PRO A 739 0.61 -37.62 -19.58
C PRO A 739 0.77 -39.01 -18.97
N GLY A 740 0.49 -39.15 -17.68
CA GLY A 740 0.66 -40.43 -16.97
C GLY A 740 0.60 -40.38 -15.44
N ASP A 741 0.87 -39.25 -14.78
CA ASP A 741 0.83 -39.20 -13.32
C ASP A 741 -0.60 -39.11 -12.80
N LYS A 742 -1.11 -40.26 -12.33
CA LYS A 742 -2.33 -40.37 -11.53
C LYS A 742 -2.14 -39.63 -10.21
N GLN A 743 -3.14 -38.83 -9.84
CA GLN A 743 -3.19 -38.05 -8.58
C GLN A 743 -3.07 -38.96 -7.34
N PRO A 744 -2.40 -38.50 -6.27
CA PRO A 744 -2.73 -38.92 -4.91
C PRO A 744 -4.02 -38.25 -4.41
#